data_AF-A0A945CMY6-F1
#
_entry.id   AF-A0A945CMY6-F1
#
_cell.length_a   1.000
_cell.length_b   1.000
_cell.length_c   1.000
_cell.angle_alpha   90.00
_cell.angle_beta   90.00
_cell.angle_gamma   90.00
#
_symmetry.space_group_name_H-M   'P 1'
#
loop_
_entity.id
_entity.type
_entity.pdbx_description
1 polymer ?
#
loop_
_entity_poly.entity_id
_entity_poly.type
_entity_poly.pdbx_seq_one_letter_code
_entity_poly.pdbx_strand_id
1 'polypeptide(L)'
;YNLRVGTLPGNGDVLSGNIPLGPGNAGHNLSHRLGGLASDTYYWSVQSVDDGFARSPWSVASSFIIDTVQPQVTAFNLSGQELGIGQTVNLALTFLDQHSGVNATVEPQVTATIDDQTYPFESLQFTGSTWSGALTISADMPSGTAAVSVSGAIDGKGNLLVPFVEENAFTADTDLPTVSSSSPAAGATDISVDLDEVTITFSEPLDPATVTADNFEIELGSQILEQIPEPTYDAATNTVRFFPLTGVMVSGSQYKIEISAAIQDLAGNRPDNAVALSFDTRIPQLLDLFPVDGDSLVPSGQTPLVATFDAPLFAAALDDAQAVQLLRENQAERLRDQPRFSAATGELIFEPAAGLRPGSRYEVILAGNLAGPLRVQEGGDFHWSFRTVTPELLSMSPEGTAADAGTAQVEATFSAPIDVDLLSTETVRISREGEPETIADGSLDFDAETGILGFELERGLKPGSRYEVVIDGSLAGPLQVVGAGDFTWQFQTVVPQLLDKSPEGEVTLGQERIEATFSAPIDADLLNDETVRAVRILREGKPQPLNAGTLDFDEETNVLSFELEEGLKPGSRYEVILDARLAGPLRIREGGGFIWQFQTVTPELLSKSPEGVAVDAGTARIEATFSAPIDADLLSAETVRVAREGETETIADGSLRFDAETDILSFELERGLKPGSRYEVVIDGSLAGPLQVVGAGDFTWQFQTIIPQLLSNSPEGEVDVAPERIEATFSADIDIDLLNAETVRIARESETEIIADGSLRFDAETGILGFELERGLKPGSRYEVAIDGSLAGPLQVVGAGDFTWQFQMPVPHLASTSPERDAADLGTASAALTATFDNPIDADLLVADNVSVLKSGAEVAISDLDYNPDTKTARFSVAEGLRAGTSYQVRIARTVGGPLRQEAYSWSFQTAVPQVTTVLPDADAANVEITLDQAVVSFSVPLDANQVTAANFLLLREGQAVELRADDPLPLSDGRYALAPAADWQVGSRYNVQISPTVSGPLGTGQQLGWSFSTGVPDTVTVSPATGDSAVSSLTGTIIATFDNPIDAATLDVAGNIQLFQEGRTLEIEETRYDADSRTVTIVPQGGLRAGTRYQARIAAAVGGPLRQEQGDFLWDFSTRIPSPGSVDPADGDSTGSGVRRLQ
;
A
#
# COMPACT_ATOMS: atom_id res chain seq x y z
N TYR A 1 5.78 -86.73 84.39
CA TYR A 1 5.06 -85.47 84.09
C TYR A 1 4.08 -85.68 82.95
N ASN A 2 2.93 -85.02 83.01
CA ASN A 2 2.09 -84.77 81.84
C ASN A 2 2.24 -83.31 81.41
N LEU A 3 2.28 -83.09 80.10
CA LEU A 3 2.11 -81.80 79.43
C LEU A 3 0.80 -81.85 78.64
N ARG A 4 -0.01 -80.80 78.70
CA ARG A 4 -1.09 -80.57 77.72
C ARG A 4 -0.77 -79.30 76.93
N VAL A 5 -1.11 -79.29 75.65
CA VAL A 5 -1.02 -78.12 74.77
C VAL A 5 -2.26 -78.07 73.88
N GLY A 6 -2.83 -76.89 73.68
CA GLY A 6 -4.00 -76.68 72.85
C GLY A 6 -4.12 -75.25 72.33
N THR A 7 -5.00 -75.05 71.35
CA THR A 7 -5.33 -73.73 70.76
C THR A 7 -6.14 -72.81 71.66
N LEU A 8 -6.73 -73.35 72.75
CA LEU A 8 -7.43 -72.59 73.78
C LEU A 8 -6.95 -72.96 75.20
N PRO A 9 -7.10 -72.06 76.20
CA PRO A 9 -6.66 -72.30 77.56
C PRO A 9 -7.23 -73.59 78.16
N GLY A 10 -6.34 -74.53 78.48
CA GLY A 10 -6.68 -75.77 79.16
C GLY A 10 -7.08 -76.95 78.25
N ASN A 11 -7.18 -76.74 76.94
CA ASN A 11 -7.36 -77.82 75.98
C ASN A 11 -6.10 -78.69 75.83
N GLY A 12 -6.22 -79.76 75.04
CA GLY A 12 -5.19 -80.75 74.73
C GLY A 12 -5.27 -81.25 73.30
N ASP A 13 -5.80 -80.43 72.39
CA ASP A 13 -6.02 -80.70 70.97
C ASP A 13 -4.71 -80.82 70.16
N VAL A 14 -3.64 -80.15 70.61
CA VAL A 14 -2.30 -80.21 70.00
C VAL A 14 -1.45 -81.30 70.65
N LEU A 15 -1.48 -81.38 71.98
CA LEU A 15 -0.91 -82.48 72.74
C LEU A 15 -1.81 -82.79 73.93
N SER A 16 -2.43 -83.97 73.92
CA SER A 16 -3.35 -84.36 75.00
C SER A 16 -2.59 -84.87 76.22
N GLY A 17 -2.89 -84.26 77.37
CA GLY A 17 -2.51 -84.77 78.69
C GLY A 17 -3.39 -85.95 79.17
N ASN A 18 -4.47 -86.27 78.45
CA ASN A 18 -5.42 -87.32 78.83
C ASN A 18 -4.98 -88.69 78.29
N ILE A 19 -3.90 -89.22 78.86
CA ILE A 19 -3.36 -90.55 78.53
C ILE A 19 -3.75 -91.62 79.57
N PRO A 20 -3.60 -92.92 79.26
CA PRO A 20 -3.73 -94.01 80.23
C PRO A 20 -2.83 -93.88 81.48
N LEU A 21 -3.09 -94.71 82.49
CA LEU A 21 -2.32 -94.72 83.74
C LEU A 21 -0.87 -95.18 83.48
N GLY A 22 0.12 -94.43 83.97
CA GLY A 22 1.53 -94.61 83.66
C GLY A 22 2.36 -93.33 83.91
N PRO A 23 3.66 -93.29 83.53
CA PRO A 23 4.62 -92.26 83.95
C PRO A 23 4.38 -90.82 83.40
N GLY A 24 3.34 -90.66 82.57
CA GLY A 24 2.97 -89.39 81.94
C GLY A 24 3.53 -89.23 80.52
N ASN A 25 2.89 -88.41 79.68
CA ASN A 25 3.24 -88.26 78.27
C ASN A 25 4.60 -87.58 78.02
N ALA A 26 5.17 -86.92 79.04
CA ALA A 26 6.54 -86.40 79.04
C ALA A 26 7.50 -87.25 79.90
N GLY A 27 7.01 -88.23 80.68
CA GLY A 27 7.85 -89.04 81.57
C GLY A 27 8.65 -88.19 82.57
N HIS A 28 9.95 -88.47 82.71
CA HIS A 28 10.88 -87.66 83.51
C HIS A 28 11.50 -86.49 82.73
N ASN A 29 11.16 -86.29 81.46
CA ASN A 29 11.71 -85.19 80.66
C ASN A 29 11.17 -83.85 81.14
N LEU A 30 12.05 -82.85 81.22
CA LEU A 30 11.72 -81.46 81.54
C LEU A 30 11.50 -80.60 80.29
N SER A 31 11.54 -81.20 79.11
CA SER A 31 11.29 -80.56 77.82
C SER A 31 10.47 -81.50 76.91
N HIS A 32 9.72 -80.91 75.98
CA HIS A 32 8.96 -81.63 74.97
C HIS A 32 9.06 -80.86 73.66
N ARG A 33 9.19 -81.58 72.52
CA ARG A 33 9.33 -80.95 71.20
C ARG A 33 8.04 -81.14 70.41
N LEU A 34 7.39 -80.03 70.07
CA LEU A 34 6.30 -79.97 69.10
C LEU A 34 6.86 -79.58 67.72
N GLY A 35 6.08 -79.82 66.67
CA GLY A 35 6.42 -79.46 65.30
C GLY A 35 5.19 -79.51 64.40
N GLY A 36 5.22 -78.77 63.29
CA GLY A 36 4.06 -78.67 62.39
C GLY A 36 2.87 -77.90 62.99
N LEU A 37 3.12 -76.99 63.91
CA LEU A 37 2.09 -76.08 64.45
C LEU A 37 1.78 -75.00 63.41
N ALA A 38 0.49 -74.70 63.21
CA ALA A 38 0.05 -73.56 62.43
C ALA A 38 0.30 -72.25 63.18
N SER A 39 0.26 -71.12 62.48
CA SER A 39 0.33 -69.78 63.07
C SER A 39 -0.89 -69.54 63.97
N ASP A 40 -0.69 -69.49 65.28
CA ASP A 40 -1.73 -69.29 66.30
C ASP A 40 -1.13 -69.05 67.71
N THR A 41 -1.97 -68.66 68.66
CA THR A 41 -1.64 -68.66 70.09
C THR A 41 -1.94 -70.01 70.72
N TYR A 42 -0.92 -70.64 71.30
CA TYR A 42 -1.02 -71.94 71.96
C TYR A 42 -0.91 -71.79 73.48
N TYR A 43 -1.70 -72.58 74.19
CA TYR A 43 -1.75 -72.61 75.65
C TYR A 43 -1.29 -73.97 76.16
N TRP A 44 -0.46 -73.99 77.20
CA TRP A 44 0.06 -75.21 77.79
C TRP A 44 -0.07 -75.23 79.31
N SER A 45 -0.10 -76.43 79.87
CA SER A 45 -0.01 -76.63 81.32
C SER A 45 0.75 -77.92 81.61
N VAL A 46 1.38 -78.01 82.78
CA VAL A 46 2.05 -79.22 83.26
C VAL A 46 1.43 -79.72 84.56
N GLN A 47 1.48 -81.03 84.78
CA GLN A 47 1.17 -81.66 86.07
C GLN A 47 2.23 -82.73 86.38
N SER A 48 2.58 -82.87 87.65
CA SER A 48 3.47 -83.95 88.09
C SER A 48 2.72 -85.29 88.12
N VAL A 49 3.50 -86.36 88.02
CA VAL A 49 3.03 -87.75 88.15
C VAL A 49 4.03 -88.44 89.06
N ASP A 50 3.56 -89.09 90.13
CA ASP A 50 4.42 -89.79 91.09
C ASP A 50 4.69 -91.26 90.71
N ASP A 51 5.49 -91.95 91.52
CA ASP A 51 5.84 -93.37 91.31
C ASP A 51 4.64 -94.32 91.47
N GLY A 52 3.53 -93.86 92.05
CA GLY A 52 2.23 -94.54 92.09
C GLY A 52 1.31 -94.18 90.92
N PHE A 53 1.78 -93.37 89.98
CA PHE A 53 1.05 -92.77 88.85
C PHE A 53 -0.11 -91.83 89.25
N ALA A 54 -0.14 -91.33 90.49
CA ALA A 54 -1.07 -90.28 90.89
C ALA A 54 -0.66 -88.94 90.27
N ARG A 55 -1.64 -88.09 89.95
CA ARG A 55 -1.48 -86.86 89.17
C ARG A 55 -1.77 -85.63 90.04
N SER A 56 -0.93 -84.60 89.97
CA SER A 56 -1.26 -83.30 90.57
C SER A 56 -2.39 -82.59 89.81
N PRO A 57 -2.97 -81.51 90.36
CA PRO A 57 -3.64 -80.51 89.53
C PRO A 57 -2.70 -80.00 88.43
N TRP A 58 -3.29 -79.54 87.32
CA TRP A 58 -2.55 -78.79 86.30
C TRP A 58 -2.05 -77.45 86.85
N SER A 59 -0.90 -77.01 86.37
CA SER A 59 -0.45 -75.62 86.52
C SER A 59 -1.49 -74.65 85.94
N VAL A 60 -1.38 -73.38 86.34
CA VAL A 60 -1.98 -72.28 85.56
C VAL A 60 -1.51 -72.41 84.11
N ALA A 61 -2.39 -72.11 83.16
CA ALA A 61 -2.04 -72.16 81.75
C ALA A 61 -1.10 -71.00 81.40
N SER A 62 0.03 -71.32 80.78
CA SER A 62 0.92 -70.35 80.15
C SER A 62 0.70 -70.41 78.64
N SER A 63 0.98 -69.32 77.92
CA SER A 63 0.87 -69.29 76.46
C SER A 63 2.23 -69.13 75.76
N PHE A 64 2.25 -69.44 74.47
CA PHE A 64 3.26 -69.01 73.51
C PHE A 64 2.58 -68.81 72.15
N ILE A 65 3.11 -67.89 71.35
CA ILE A 65 2.65 -67.67 69.97
C ILE A 65 3.60 -68.41 69.04
N ILE A 66 3.04 -69.19 68.12
CA ILE A 66 3.73 -69.57 66.89
C ILE A 66 3.25 -68.58 65.84
N ASP A 67 4.16 -67.83 65.25
CA ASP A 67 3.84 -66.97 64.11
C ASP A 67 4.61 -67.47 62.90
N THR A 68 3.87 -67.76 61.83
CA THR A 68 4.40 -68.09 60.50
C THR A 68 3.66 -67.30 59.42
N VAL A 69 2.86 -66.32 59.82
CA VAL A 69 2.24 -65.35 58.91
C VAL A 69 3.20 -64.17 58.81
N GLN A 70 3.32 -63.64 57.59
CA GLN A 70 4.12 -62.45 57.30
C GLN A 70 3.24 -61.19 57.46
N PRO A 71 3.84 -60.04 57.84
CA PRO A 71 3.12 -58.78 57.82
C PRO A 71 2.73 -58.38 56.39
N GLN A 72 1.74 -57.50 56.26
CA GLN A 72 1.23 -56.98 54.98
C GLN A 72 1.02 -55.46 55.04
N VAL A 73 1.23 -54.78 53.92
CA VAL A 73 0.74 -53.40 53.71
C VAL A 73 -0.77 -53.46 53.49
N THR A 74 -1.52 -52.59 54.15
CA THR A 74 -2.99 -52.56 54.14
C THR A 74 -3.60 -51.20 53.80
N ALA A 75 -2.78 -50.14 53.83
CA ALA A 75 -3.11 -48.84 53.27
C ALA A 75 -1.84 -48.18 52.72
N PHE A 76 -2.00 -47.51 51.58
CA PHE A 76 -0.98 -46.76 50.86
C PHE A 76 -1.63 -45.42 50.46
N ASN A 77 -1.12 -44.30 50.96
CA ASN A 77 -1.71 -42.98 50.70
C ASN A 77 -0.58 -41.97 50.39
N LEU A 78 -0.62 -41.36 49.21
CA LEU A 78 0.27 -40.28 48.80
C LEU A 78 -0.42 -38.92 48.96
N SER A 79 0.37 -37.85 49.15
CA SER A 79 -0.15 -36.47 49.23
C SER A 79 -0.32 -35.77 47.89
N GLY A 80 0.13 -36.39 46.79
CA GLY A 80 0.09 -35.87 45.42
C GLY A 80 0.49 -36.96 44.43
N GLN A 81 0.11 -36.81 43.16
CA GLN A 81 0.36 -37.80 42.10
C GLN A 81 1.08 -37.25 40.87
N GLU A 82 1.19 -35.94 40.72
CA GLU A 82 1.98 -35.26 39.69
C GLU A 82 2.87 -34.25 40.42
N LEU A 83 4.18 -34.24 40.15
CA LEU A 83 5.17 -33.54 40.97
C LEU A 83 6.26 -32.91 40.10
N GLY A 84 6.39 -31.59 40.15
CA GLY A 84 7.56 -30.87 39.62
C GLY A 84 8.78 -30.90 40.56
N ILE A 85 9.91 -30.42 40.05
CA ILE A 85 11.16 -30.19 40.76
C ILE A 85 10.92 -29.34 42.02
N GLY A 86 11.48 -29.79 43.15
CA GLY A 86 11.37 -29.14 44.45
C GLY A 86 10.06 -29.42 45.19
N GLN A 87 9.08 -30.08 44.56
CA GLN A 87 7.87 -30.53 45.23
C GLN A 87 8.13 -31.80 46.05
N THR A 88 7.41 -31.94 47.17
CA THR A 88 7.57 -33.06 48.11
C THR A 88 6.29 -33.89 48.19
N VAL A 89 6.39 -35.18 47.87
CA VAL A 89 5.33 -36.15 48.13
C VAL A 89 5.53 -36.83 49.47
N ASN A 90 4.47 -36.87 50.27
CA ASN A 90 4.42 -37.57 51.54
C ASN A 90 3.67 -38.88 51.35
N LEU A 91 4.22 -39.97 51.88
CA LEU A 91 3.64 -41.31 51.83
C LEU A 91 3.31 -41.78 53.24
N ALA A 92 2.06 -42.22 53.46
CA ALA A 92 1.60 -42.85 54.69
C ALA A 92 1.17 -44.31 54.42
N LEU A 93 1.85 -45.24 55.11
CA LEU A 93 1.64 -46.69 55.04
C LEU A 93 1.04 -47.21 56.35
N THR A 94 0.10 -48.15 56.24
CA THR A 94 -0.38 -48.95 57.39
C THR A 94 -0.02 -50.42 57.19
N PHE A 95 0.61 -51.03 58.19
CA PHE A 95 0.96 -52.43 58.21
C PHE A 95 0.07 -53.21 59.19
N LEU A 96 -0.30 -54.42 58.79
CA LEU A 96 -1.02 -55.36 59.63
C LEU A 96 -0.20 -56.65 59.78
N ASP A 97 -0.12 -57.14 61.02
CA ASP A 97 0.30 -58.50 61.35
C ASP A 97 -0.77 -59.16 62.23
N GLN A 98 -0.91 -60.48 62.13
CA GLN A 98 -2.03 -61.20 62.73
C GLN A 98 -1.82 -61.53 64.22
N HIS A 99 -0.59 -61.75 64.70
CA HIS A 99 -0.37 -62.29 66.07
C HIS A 99 0.76 -61.65 66.86
N SER A 100 1.93 -61.41 66.26
CA SER A 100 3.11 -60.92 66.98
C SER A 100 3.37 -59.42 66.84
N GLY A 101 2.69 -58.77 65.89
CA GLY A 101 2.86 -57.36 65.55
C GLY A 101 4.11 -57.12 64.70
N VAL A 102 4.11 -56.03 63.93
CA VAL A 102 5.28 -55.61 63.16
C VAL A 102 6.37 -55.09 64.12
N ASN A 103 7.62 -55.49 63.88
CA ASN A 103 8.74 -55.12 64.72
C ASN A 103 9.16 -53.66 64.46
N ALA A 104 8.72 -52.76 65.34
CA ALA A 104 9.04 -51.33 65.28
C ALA A 104 10.54 -50.98 65.35
N THR A 105 11.45 -51.93 65.64
CA THR A 105 12.91 -51.68 65.63
C THR A 105 13.59 -52.08 64.31
N VAL A 106 12.84 -52.53 63.30
CA VAL A 106 13.35 -52.89 61.97
C VAL A 106 12.53 -52.14 60.93
N GLU A 107 13.04 -50.99 60.51
CA GLU A 107 12.34 -50.12 59.57
C GLU A 107 12.20 -50.77 58.18
N PRO A 108 11.04 -50.57 57.51
CA PRO A 108 10.90 -50.95 56.10
C PRO A 108 11.88 -50.14 55.23
N GLN A 109 12.26 -50.72 54.10
CA GLN A 109 12.87 -49.97 53.00
C GLN A 109 11.75 -49.56 52.04
N VAL A 110 11.61 -48.25 51.84
CA VAL A 110 10.58 -47.65 50.97
C VAL A 110 11.29 -46.81 49.91
N THR A 111 11.06 -47.14 48.64
CA THR A 111 11.78 -46.56 47.50
C THR A 111 10.85 -46.31 46.32
N ALA A 112 10.93 -45.13 45.71
CA ALA A 112 10.40 -44.90 44.36
C ALA A 112 11.40 -45.42 43.31
N THR A 113 10.91 -45.90 42.16
CA THR A 113 11.72 -46.19 40.98
C THR A 113 11.16 -45.44 39.78
N ILE A 114 11.98 -44.63 39.13
CA ILE A 114 11.64 -43.76 37.99
C ILE A 114 12.74 -43.98 36.93
N ASP A 115 12.35 -44.29 35.68
CA ASP A 115 13.26 -44.66 34.58
C ASP A 115 14.41 -45.61 35.00
N ASP A 116 14.05 -46.76 35.58
CA ASP A 116 14.96 -47.77 36.16
C ASP A 116 15.90 -47.29 37.29
N GLN A 117 15.83 -46.03 37.73
CA GLN A 117 16.62 -45.47 38.84
C GLN A 117 15.81 -45.44 40.14
N THR A 118 16.43 -45.81 41.27
CA THR A 118 15.74 -46.01 42.56
C THR A 118 16.12 -44.96 43.60
N TYR A 119 15.12 -44.28 44.14
CA TYR A 119 15.24 -43.19 45.12
C TYR A 119 14.56 -43.57 46.45
N PRO A 120 15.27 -43.53 47.59
CA PRO A 120 14.69 -43.84 48.90
C PRO A 120 13.82 -42.68 49.42
N PHE A 121 12.69 -43.00 50.02
CA PHE A 121 11.95 -42.04 50.84
C PHE A 121 12.70 -41.79 52.16
N GLU A 122 12.72 -40.54 52.63
CA GLU A 122 13.16 -40.20 53.97
C GLU A 122 12.10 -40.68 54.99
N SER A 123 12.50 -41.59 55.88
CA SER A 123 11.66 -42.13 56.96
C SER A 123 11.42 -41.04 58.02
N LEU A 124 10.19 -40.55 58.14
CA LEU A 124 9.80 -39.52 59.12
C LEU A 124 9.35 -40.14 60.44
N GLN A 125 8.59 -41.24 60.40
CA GLN A 125 8.12 -41.95 61.59
C GLN A 125 7.81 -43.42 61.29
N PHE A 126 8.25 -44.33 62.15
CA PHE A 126 7.82 -45.73 62.16
C PHE A 126 7.33 -46.15 63.55
N THR A 127 6.19 -46.84 63.62
CA THR A 127 5.58 -47.33 64.87
C THR A 127 5.43 -48.85 64.92
N GLY A 128 5.88 -49.55 63.87
CA GLY A 128 5.48 -50.94 63.60
C GLY A 128 4.20 -50.98 62.76
N SER A 129 3.07 -50.54 63.30
CA SER A 129 1.78 -50.57 62.58
C SER A 129 1.59 -49.46 61.55
N THR A 130 2.34 -48.36 61.64
CA THR A 130 2.32 -47.27 60.64
C THR A 130 3.74 -46.82 60.30
N TRP A 131 3.94 -46.41 59.05
CA TRP A 131 5.13 -45.71 58.59
C TRP A 131 4.71 -44.45 57.84
N SER A 132 5.47 -43.38 57.99
CA SER A 132 5.37 -42.20 57.13
C SER A 132 6.75 -41.75 56.68
N GLY A 133 6.82 -41.26 55.44
CA GLY A 133 8.04 -40.70 54.87
C GLY A 133 7.76 -39.70 53.76
N ALA A 134 8.81 -39.03 53.30
CA ALA A 134 8.74 -38.02 52.25
C ALA A 134 9.79 -38.26 51.16
N LEU A 135 9.48 -37.84 49.94
CA LEU A 135 10.42 -37.77 48.82
C LEU A 135 10.23 -36.42 48.14
N THR A 136 11.32 -35.67 48.00
CA THR A 136 11.34 -34.41 47.23
C THR A 136 11.94 -34.69 45.87
N ILE A 137 11.26 -34.26 44.80
CA ILE A 137 11.78 -34.39 43.45
C ILE A 137 12.93 -33.38 43.28
N SER A 138 14.06 -33.82 42.75
CA SER A 138 15.21 -32.97 42.44
C SER A 138 15.53 -33.00 40.94
N ALA A 139 16.16 -31.95 40.43
CA ALA A 139 16.45 -31.78 39.00
C ALA A 139 17.43 -32.81 38.40
N ASP A 140 18.00 -33.70 39.22
CA ASP A 140 18.83 -34.84 38.82
C ASP A 140 18.07 -36.19 38.82
N MET A 141 16.79 -36.19 39.20
CA MET A 141 15.88 -37.31 38.93
C MET A 141 15.42 -37.27 37.46
N PRO A 142 15.11 -38.42 36.84
CA PRO A 142 14.52 -38.46 35.50
C PRO A 142 13.03 -38.12 35.56
N SER A 143 12.50 -37.52 34.48
CA SER A 143 11.07 -37.35 34.27
C SER A 143 10.43 -38.70 33.94
N GLY A 144 9.21 -38.93 34.42
CA GLY A 144 8.43 -40.12 34.12
C GLY A 144 7.62 -40.68 35.29
N THR A 145 7.09 -41.88 35.07
CA THR A 145 6.19 -42.56 36.01
C THR A 145 6.96 -43.34 37.08
N ALA A 146 6.58 -43.15 38.34
CA ALA A 146 7.21 -43.75 39.51
C ALA A 146 6.45 -44.99 40.02
N ALA A 147 7.16 -46.10 40.24
CA ALA A 147 6.66 -47.24 41.01
C ALA A 147 7.22 -47.20 42.44
N VAL A 148 6.39 -47.40 43.46
CA VAL A 148 6.84 -47.36 44.87
C VAL A 148 6.87 -48.77 45.47
N SER A 149 8.07 -49.20 45.87
CA SER A 149 8.34 -50.49 46.49
C SER A 149 8.55 -50.36 48.00
N VAL A 150 7.90 -51.24 48.77
CA VAL A 150 7.96 -51.35 50.23
C VAL A 150 8.42 -52.76 50.60
N SER A 151 9.55 -52.88 51.29
CA SER A 151 10.16 -54.18 51.64
C SER A 151 10.85 -54.15 53.01
N GLY A 152 11.43 -55.27 53.45
CA GLY A 152 12.32 -55.32 54.62
C GLY A 152 11.65 -55.37 56.01
N ALA A 153 10.38 -54.98 56.14
CA ALA A 153 9.65 -55.09 57.41
C ALA A 153 9.54 -56.54 57.88
N ILE A 154 9.72 -56.76 59.18
CA ILE A 154 9.55 -58.09 59.82
C ILE A 154 8.55 -58.02 60.98
N ASP A 155 7.91 -59.14 61.30
CA ASP A 155 7.10 -59.29 62.52
C ASP A 155 7.95 -59.52 63.79
N GLY A 156 7.28 -59.68 64.94
CA GLY A 156 7.88 -60.02 66.22
C GLY A 156 8.46 -61.44 66.34
N LYS A 157 8.44 -62.24 65.27
CA LYS A 157 9.06 -63.59 65.16
C LYS A 157 10.11 -63.71 64.05
N GLY A 158 10.27 -62.70 63.20
CA GLY A 158 11.21 -62.66 62.08
C GLY A 158 10.64 -63.14 60.75
N ASN A 159 9.31 -63.24 60.59
CA ASN A 159 8.69 -63.42 59.28
C ASN A 159 8.80 -62.12 58.48
N LEU A 160 9.30 -62.21 57.25
CA LEU A 160 9.60 -61.07 56.38
C LEU A 160 8.40 -60.73 55.49
N LEU A 161 8.09 -59.43 55.36
CA LEU A 161 7.16 -58.88 54.38
C LEU A 161 7.55 -59.31 52.96
N VAL A 162 6.62 -59.91 52.21
CA VAL A 162 6.74 -60.00 50.74
C VAL A 162 6.68 -58.57 50.20
N PRO A 163 7.65 -58.15 49.36
CA PRO A 163 7.67 -56.80 48.81
C PRO A 163 6.32 -56.39 48.21
N PHE A 164 5.81 -55.27 48.69
CA PHE A 164 4.63 -54.61 48.15
C PHE A 164 5.10 -53.56 47.14
N VAL A 165 4.47 -53.50 45.97
CA VAL A 165 4.78 -52.51 44.93
C VAL A 165 3.47 -51.89 44.48
N GLU A 166 3.41 -50.55 44.53
CA GLU A 166 2.37 -49.76 43.87
C GLU A 166 2.95 -49.27 42.53
N GLU A 167 2.42 -49.81 41.43
CA GLU A 167 2.83 -49.43 40.07
C GLU A 167 2.13 -48.13 39.66
N ASN A 168 2.85 -47.21 39.00
CA ASN A 168 2.33 -45.89 38.61
C ASN A 168 1.77 -45.06 39.79
N ALA A 169 2.49 -45.07 40.91
CA ALA A 169 2.06 -44.43 42.15
C ALA A 169 1.96 -42.89 42.03
N PHE A 170 2.90 -42.28 41.33
CA PHE A 170 2.92 -40.86 40.94
C PHE A 170 3.75 -40.68 39.66
N THR A 171 3.67 -39.51 39.02
CA THR A 171 4.62 -39.03 38.00
C THR A 171 5.51 -37.94 38.61
N ALA A 172 6.80 -37.99 38.30
CA ALA A 172 7.70 -36.87 38.49
C ALA A 172 7.91 -36.22 37.13
N ASP A 173 7.78 -34.91 37.07
CA ASP A 173 8.24 -34.14 35.91
C ASP A 173 9.48 -33.34 36.30
N THR A 174 10.53 -33.49 35.51
CA THR A 174 11.83 -32.85 35.71
C THR A 174 12.42 -32.32 34.41
N ASP A 175 11.67 -32.41 33.31
CA ASP A 175 12.04 -31.69 32.11
C ASP A 175 11.80 -30.19 32.36
N LEU A 176 12.46 -29.34 31.57
CA LEU A 176 12.39 -27.89 31.74
C LEU A 176 11.89 -27.26 30.44
N PRO A 177 10.95 -26.30 30.51
CA PRO A 177 10.43 -25.62 29.33
C PRO A 177 11.57 -24.85 28.65
N THR A 178 12.00 -25.36 27.50
CA THR A 178 13.08 -24.78 26.68
C THR A 178 12.55 -24.38 25.31
N VAL A 179 13.13 -23.35 24.70
CA VAL A 179 12.76 -22.96 23.33
C VAL A 179 13.25 -24.04 22.36
N SER A 180 12.31 -24.73 21.71
CA SER A 180 12.59 -25.76 20.71
C SER A 180 12.81 -25.16 19.31
N SER A 181 12.09 -24.08 18.98
CA SER A 181 12.28 -23.31 17.74
C SER A 181 11.65 -21.92 17.83
N SER A 182 12.02 -21.02 16.91
CA SER A 182 11.37 -19.72 16.73
C SER A 182 11.24 -19.39 15.24
N SER A 183 10.27 -18.53 14.90
CA SER A 183 10.14 -17.89 13.60
C SER A 183 9.94 -16.38 13.81
N PRO A 184 10.88 -15.51 13.38
CA PRO A 184 12.17 -15.80 12.76
C PRO A 184 13.06 -16.73 13.61
N ALA A 185 13.91 -17.51 12.95
CA ALA A 185 14.88 -18.38 13.63
C ALA A 185 15.92 -17.54 14.38
N ALA A 186 16.40 -18.03 15.52
CA ALA A 186 17.44 -17.35 16.28
C ALA A 186 18.72 -17.14 15.45
N GLY A 187 19.19 -15.89 15.38
CA GLY A 187 20.30 -15.45 14.54
C GLY A 187 19.95 -15.31 13.06
N ALA A 188 18.68 -15.34 12.67
CA ALA A 188 18.27 -15.08 11.29
C ALA A 188 18.55 -13.63 10.88
N THR A 189 18.99 -13.45 9.65
CA THR A 189 19.21 -12.15 9.00
C THR A 189 18.28 -12.04 7.80
N ASP A 190 18.21 -10.85 7.19
CA ASP A 190 17.37 -10.57 6.01
C ASP A 190 15.85 -10.68 6.26
N ILE A 191 15.41 -10.46 7.51
CA ILE A 191 13.99 -10.52 7.86
C ILE A 191 13.24 -9.29 7.30
N SER A 192 12.09 -9.50 6.67
CA SER A 192 11.28 -8.38 6.15
C SER A 192 10.76 -7.50 7.27
N VAL A 193 10.62 -6.19 7.00
CA VAL A 193 9.92 -5.25 7.88
C VAL A 193 8.40 -5.42 7.84
N ASP A 194 7.88 -6.15 6.86
CA ASP A 194 6.46 -6.54 6.79
C ASP A 194 6.16 -7.81 7.62
N LEU A 195 7.05 -8.19 8.53
CA LEU A 195 6.86 -9.31 9.45
C LEU A 195 5.73 -8.99 10.45
N ASP A 196 4.57 -9.60 10.25
CA ASP A 196 3.39 -9.37 11.09
C ASP A 196 3.31 -10.31 12.31
N GLU A 197 4.11 -11.38 12.34
CA GLU A 197 4.07 -12.38 13.43
C GLU A 197 5.47 -12.86 13.84
N VAL A 198 5.68 -12.99 15.15
CA VAL A 198 6.79 -13.76 15.72
C VAL A 198 6.24 -14.93 16.53
N THR A 199 6.77 -16.14 16.30
CA THR A 199 6.41 -17.35 17.05
C THR A 199 7.59 -17.96 17.78
N ILE A 200 7.34 -18.49 18.97
CA ILE A 200 8.31 -19.16 19.83
C ILE A 200 7.69 -20.46 20.30
N THR A 201 8.25 -21.60 19.90
CA THR A 201 7.77 -22.93 20.29
C THR A 201 8.66 -23.52 21.37
N PHE A 202 8.04 -24.14 22.37
CA PHE A 202 8.72 -24.72 23.53
C PHE A 202 8.86 -26.25 23.41
N SER A 203 9.62 -26.88 24.31
CA SER A 203 9.79 -28.34 24.41
C SER A 203 8.51 -29.06 24.81
N GLU A 204 7.68 -28.40 25.61
CA GLU A 204 6.56 -28.97 26.35
C GLU A 204 5.48 -27.91 26.64
N PRO A 205 4.30 -28.30 27.18
CA PRO A 205 3.23 -27.36 27.50
C PRO A 205 3.60 -26.41 28.66
N LEU A 206 3.37 -25.11 28.44
CA LEU A 206 3.55 -24.07 29.45
C LEU A 206 2.28 -23.91 30.31
N ASP A 207 2.44 -23.45 31.55
CA ASP A 207 1.35 -22.85 32.32
C ASP A 207 0.93 -21.53 31.66
N PRO A 208 -0.31 -21.42 31.11
CA PRO A 208 -0.78 -20.20 30.48
C PRO A 208 -0.80 -18.99 31.42
N ALA A 209 -0.88 -19.19 32.74
CA ALA A 209 -0.82 -18.10 33.72
C ALA A 209 0.56 -17.43 33.80
N THR A 210 1.61 -18.06 33.25
CA THR A 210 2.94 -17.47 33.12
C THR A 210 3.22 -16.83 31.76
N VAL A 211 2.40 -17.10 30.74
CA VAL A 211 2.55 -16.50 29.41
C VAL A 211 1.90 -15.12 29.38
N THR A 212 2.58 -14.13 29.95
CA THR A 212 2.14 -12.72 30.06
C THR A 212 3.21 -11.78 29.52
N ALA A 213 2.85 -10.55 29.12
CA ALA A 213 3.81 -9.55 28.65
C ALA A 213 4.96 -9.27 29.64
N ASP A 214 4.73 -9.38 30.96
CA ASP A 214 5.78 -9.23 32.00
C ASP A 214 6.94 -10.26 31.86
N ASN A 215 6.72 -11.38 31.16
CA ASN A 215 7.70 -12.44 30.97
C ASN A 215 8.36 -12.45 29.56
N PHE A 216 8.03 -11.48 28.70
CA PHE A 216 8.61 -11.35 27.36
C PHE A 216 8.95 -9.89 27.06
N GLU A 217 10.25 -9.59 26.90
CA GLU A 217 10.72 -8.26 26.53
C GLU A 217 11.24 -8.27 25.09
N ILE A 218 10.79 -7.33 24.25
CA ILE A 218 11.35 -7.14 22.90
C ILE A 218 12.13 -5.82 22.87
N GLU A 219 13.40 -5.92 22.51
CA GLU A 219 14.32 -4.79 22.35
C GLU A 219 14.63 -4.54 20.88
N LEU A 220 14.60 -3.27 20.48
CA LEU A 220 15.19 -2.74 19.26
C LEU A 220 16.61 -2.24 19.59
N GLY A 221 17.63 -3.04 19.27
CA GLY A 221 19.03 -2.76 19.61
C GLY A 221 19.31 -2.76 21.11
N SER A 222 19.11 -1.60 21.77
CA SER A 222 19.18 -1.46 23.24
C SER A 222 18.02 -0.63 23.80
N GLN A 223 16.92 -0.52 23.05
CA GLN A 223 15.70 0.17 23.45
C GLN A 223 14.59 -0.86 23.61
N ILE A 224 14.01 -0.94 24.82
CA ILE A 224 12.82 -1.75 25.08
C ILE A 224 11.62 -1.16 24.31
N LEU A 225 10.84 -2.03 23.66
CA LEU A 225 9.60 -1.66 23.00
C LEU A 225 8.45 -1.67 24.01
N GLU A 226 8.06 -0.50 24.51
CA GLU A 226 7.01 -0.33 25.54
C GLU A 226 5.59 -0.74 25.10
N GLN A 227 5.38 -1.12 23.84
CA GLN A 227 4.08 -1.48 23.25
C GLN A 227 4.23 -2.70 22.31
N ILE A 228 4.41 -3.88 22.90
CA ILE A 228 4.29 -5.16 22.18
C ILE A 228 2.86 -5.71 22.30
N PRO A 229 2.37 -6.50 21.33
CA PRO A 229 1.14 -7.26 21.50
C PRO A 229 1.22 -8.22 22.69
N GLU A 230 0.10 -8.42 23.40
CA GLU A 230 0.01 -9.46 24.44
C GLU A 230 0.34 -10.84 23.83
N PRO A 231 1.22 -11.64 24.46
CA PRO A 231 1.55 -12.97 23.95
C PRO A 231 0.30 -13.87 23.99
N THR A 232 0.03 -14.54 22.87
CA THR A 232 -1.03 -15.57 22.81
C THR A 232 -0.40 -16.96 22.80
N TYR A 233 -0.98 -17.91 23.54
CA TYR A 233 -0.43 -19.26 23.69
C TYR A 233 -1.32 -20.31 23.01
N ASP A 234 -0.73 -21.10 22.12
CA ASP A 234 -1.32 -22.30 21.53
C ASP A 234 -0.79 -23.54 22.24
N ALA A 235 -1.64 -24.13 23.09
CA ALA A 235 -1.33 -25.34 23.86
C ALA A 235 -1.35 -26.63 23.02
N ALA A 236 -1.86 -26.61 21.78
CA ALA A 236 -1.80 -27.77 20.89
C ALA A 236 -0.44 -27.90 20.19
N THR A 237 0.29 -26.79 20.04
CA THR A 237 1.62 -26.75 19.40
C THR A 237 2.75 -26.31 20.34
N ASN A 238 2.45 -25.97 21.60
CA ASN A 238 3.37 -25.36 22.57
C ASN A 238 3.99 -24.05 22.07
N THR A 239 3.21 -23.22 21.35
CA THR A 239 3.70 -22.02 20.67
C THR A 239 3.14 -20.74 21.27
N VAL A 240 4.04 -19.84 21.69
CA VAL A 240 3.72 -18.44 22.01
C VAL A 240 3.82 -17.59 20.74
N ARG A 241 2.84 -16.72 20.50
CA ARG A 241 2.70 -15.92 19.29
C ARG A 241 2.50 -14.44 19.62
N PHE A 242 3.26 -13.56 18.96
CA PHE A 242 3.14 -12.11 19.01
C PHE A 242 2.60 -11.61 17.66
N PHE A 243 1.38 -11.06 17.67
CA PHE A 243 0.66 -10.63 16.46
C PHE A 243 -0.41 -9.58 16.82
N PRO A 244 -0.66 -8.55 16.00
CA PRO A 244 0.07 -8.16 14.80
C PRO A 244 1.33 -7.32 15.12
N LEU A 245 2.36 -7.41 14.28
CA LEU A 245 3.62 -6.66 14.39
C LEU A 245 3.85 -5.68 13.21
N THR A 246 2.90 -5.60 12.27
CA THR A 246 2.91 -4.63 11.17
C THR A 246 3.21 -3.21 11.67
N GLY A 247 4.25 -2.59 11.12
CA GLY A 247 4.67 -1.22 11.46
C GLY A 247 5.53 -1.07 12.72
N VAL A 248 5.81 -2.16 13.45
CA VAL A 248 6.75 -2.18 14.59
C VAL A 248 8.20 -2.39 14.12
N MET A 249 8.36 -3.05 12.97
CA MET A 249 9.67 -3.42 12.43
C MET A 249 10.34 -2.27 11.67
N VAL A 250 11.60 -2.01 12.00
CA VAL A 250 12.46 -0.99 11.37
C VAL A 250 13.52 -1.69 10.52
N SER A 251 13.79 -1.15 9.32
CA SER A 251 14.78 -1.68 8.39
C SER A 251 16.20 -1.71 8.97
N GLY A 252 17.03 -2.67 8.57
CA GLY A 252 18.43 -2.80 8.94
C GLY A 252 18.71 -2.68 10.44
N SER A 253 17.87 -3.34 11.25
CA SER A 253 17.85 -3.25 12.71
C SER A 253 17.87 -4.63 13.36
N GLN A 254 18.56 -4.74 14.48
CA GLN A 254 18.57 -5.94 15.31
C GLN A 254 17.43 -5.91 16.33
N TYR A 255 16.65 -6.98 16.37
CA TYR A 255 15.65 -7.25 17.40
C TYR A 255 16.14 -8.34 18.33
N LYS A 256 16.00 -8.14 19.64
CA LYS A 256 16.27 -9.14 20.68
C LYS A 256 14.97 -9.41 21.45
N ILE A 257 14.65 -10.67 21.68
CA ILE A 257 13.52 -11.11 22.50
C ILE A 257 14.11 -11.81 23.73
N GLU A 258 13.87 -11.27 24.92
CA GLU A 258 14.23 -11.91 26.19
C GLU A 258 13.01 -12.56 26.82
N ILE A 259 13.14 -13.87 27.08
CA ILE A 259 12.12 -14.72 27.70
C ILE A 259 12.52 -14.94 29.15
N SER A 260 11.66 -14.52 30.07
CA SER A 260 11.90 -14.57 31.51
C SER A 260 12.07 -16.01 32.05
N ALA A 261 12.95 -16.15 33.05
CA ALA A 261 13.11 -17.38 33.84
C ALA A 261 11.88 -17.71 34.74
N ALA A 262 10.84 -16.87 34.74
CA ALA A 262 9.60 -17.10 35.47
C ALA A 262 8.52 -17.85 34.67
N ILE A 263 8.75 -18.10 33.37
CA ILE A 263 7.95 -19.05 32.57
C ILE A 263 8.01 -20.42 33.24
N GLN A 264 6.84 -21.07 33.38
CA GLN A 264 6.71 -22.40 33.96
C GLN A 264 5.99 -23.36 33.01
N ASP A 265 6.28 -24.65 33.15
CA ASP A 265 5.45 -25.73 32.63
C ASP A 265 4.24 -26.02 33.55
N LEU A 266 3.43 -27.01 33.19
CA LEU A 266 2.26 -27.43 33.97
C LEU A 266 2.60 -28.10 35.32
N ALA A 267 3.82 -28.63 35.49
CA ALA A 267 4.31 -29.18 36.76
C ALA A 267 4.92 -28.09 37.68
N GLY A 268 5.11 -26.87 37.16
CA GLY A 268 5.72 -25.73 37.85
C GLY A 268 7.24 -25.70 37.77
N ASN A 269 7.89 -26.48 36.88
CA ASN A 269 9.32 -26.32 36.65
C ASN A 269 9.58 -25.07 35.81
N ARG A 270 10.76 -24.48 35.96
CA ARG A 270 11.16 -23.24 35.29
C ARG A 270 12.65 -23.23 34.95
N PRO A 271 13.08 -22.49 33.93
CA PRO A 271 14.49 -22.33 33.62
C PRO A 271 15.28 -21.61 34.73
N ASP A 272 16.57 -21.92 34.88
CA ASP A 272 17.46 -21.21 35.82
C ASP A 272 17.76 -19.77 35.40
N ASN A 273 17.68 -19.45 34.10
CA ASN A 273 18.08 -18.18 33.51
C ASN A 273 17.13 -17.78 32.38
N ALA A 274 17.02 -16.48 32.11
CA ALA A 274 16.30 -15.97 30.95
C ALA A 274 16.95 -16.42 29.63
N VAL A 275 16.14 -16.62 28.60
CA VAL A 275 16.59 -17.03 27.26
C VAL A 275 16.44 -15.85 26.31
N ALA A 276 17.53 -15.45 25.65
CA ALA A 276 17.51 -14.41 24.63
C ALA A 276 17.60 -15.01 23.23
N LEU A 277 16.69 -14.59 22.35
CA LEU A 277 16.70 -14.84 20.91
C LEU A 277 16.97 -13.51 20.19
N SER A 278 17.59 -13.52 19.02
CA SER A 278 17.71 -12.31 18.20
C SER A 278 17.52 -12.60 16.72
N PHE A 279 17.14 -11.59 15.96
CA PHE A 279 17.12 -11.61 14.50
C PHE A 279 17.35 -10.19 13.95
N ASP A 280 17.87 -10.11 12.73
CA ASP A 280 18.19 -8.86 12.06
C ASP A 280 17.26 -8.66 10.86
N THR A 281 16.61 -7.50 10.78
CA THR A 281 15.84 -7.12 9.59
C THR A 281 16.77 -6.81 8.42
N ARG A 282 16.28 -7.01 7.19
CA ARG A 282 17.00 -6.69 5.95
C ARG A 282 17.56 -5.27 6.01
N ILE A 283 18.85 -5.14 5.70
CA ILE A 283 19.51 -3.86 5.44
C ILE A 283 19.21 -3.49 3.98
N PRO A 284 18.46 -2.41 3.69
CA PRO A 284 18.20 -1.97 2.31
C PRO A 284 19.50 -1.74 1.53
N GLN A 285 19.56 -2.31 0.33
CA GLN A 285 20.64 -2.11 -0.62
C GLN A 285 20.18 -1.19 -1.75
N LEU A 286 21.12 -0.39 -2.23
CA LEU A 286 20.93 0.46 -3.40
C LEU A 286 20.95 -0.42 -4.66
N LEU A 287 19.82 -0.45 -5.36
CA LEU A 287 19.58 -1.28 -6.55
C LEU A 287 19.87 -0.52 -7.84
N ASP A 288 19.44 0.74 -7.93
CA ASP A 288 19.61 1.59 -9.11
C ASP A 288 19.74 3.07 -8.74
N LEU A 289 20.31 3.85 -9.67
CA LEU A 289 20.61 5.27 -9.52
C LEU A 289 20.34 6.03 -10.81
N PHE A 290 19.71 7.20 -10.70
CA PHE A 290 19.55 8.11 -11.81
C PHE A 290 19.85 9.56 -11.41
N PRO A 291 20.92 10.19 -11.94
CA PRO A 291 21.97 9.62 -12.81
C PRO A 291 22.79 8.50 -12.16
N VAL A 292 23.41 7.65 -12.99
CA VAL A 292 24.22 6.51 -12.56
C VAL A 292 25.56 6.99 -11.99
N ASP A 293 26.15 6.25 -11.05
CA ASP A 293 27.49 6.58 -10.54
C ASP A 293 28.53 6.62 -11.66
N GLY A 294 29.28 7.73 -11.71
CA GLY A 294 30.30 8.01 -12.72
C GLY A 294 29.79 8.67 -14.00
N ASP A 295 28.48 8.92 -14.15
CA ASP A 295 27.93 9.54 -15.37
C ASP A 295 28.61 10.87 -15.68
N SER A 296 28.99 11.08 -16.95
CA SER A 296 29.79 12.24 -17.38
C SER A 296 29.08 13.22 -18.32
N LEU A 297 27.82 12.93 -18.68
CA LEU A 297 27.04 13.68 -19.69
C LEU A 297 25.60 13.95 -19.22
N VAL A 298 25.41 14.22 -17.93
CA VAL A 298 24.07 14.52 -17.37
C VAL A 298 23.58 15.89 -17.90
N PRO A 299 22.37 16.00 -18.47
CA PRO A 299 21.82 17.29 -18.84
C PRO A 299 21.64 18.19 -17.60
N SER A 300 21.90 19.50 -17.71
CA SER A 300 21.63 20.47 -16.63
C SER A 300 20.13 20.56 -16.27
N GLY A 301 19.25 20.24 -17.22
CA GLY A 301 17.81 20.09 -16.97
C GLY A 301 17.38 18.78 -16.29
N GLN A 302 18.30 17.88 -15.93
CA GLN A 302 17.93 16.56 -15.38
C GLN A 302 17.37 16.67 -13.96
N THR A 303 16.05 16.44 -13.81
CA THR A 303 15.35 16.40 -12.53
C THR A 303 14.12 15.47 -12.64
N PRO A 304 13.71 14.76 -11.56
CA PRO A 304 14.38 14.64 -10.28
C PRO A 304 15.63 13.75 -10.31
N LEU A 305 16.38 13.73 -9.21
CA LEU A 305 17.38 12.71 -8.90
C LEU A 305 16.69 11.56 -8.16
N VAL A 306 17.04 10.31 -8.50
CA VAL A 306 16.37 9.11 -7.96
C VAL A 306 17.40 8.07 -7.49
N ALA A 307 17.15 7.48 -6.34
CA ALA A 307 17.86 6.32 -5.82
C ALA A 307 16.87 5.21 -5.44
N THR A 308 17.02 4.02 -6.02
CA THR A 308 16.07 2.91 -5.87
C THR A 308 16.66 1.84 -4.96
N PHE A 309 15.88 1.35 -3.99
CA PHE A 309 16.29 0.37 -2.98
C PHE A 309 15.52 -0.94 -3.09
N ASP A 310 16.14 -2.05 -2.68
CA ASP A 310 15.55 -3.39 -2.68
C ASP A 310 14.59 -3.67 -1.49
N ALA A 311 14.45 -2.72 -0.57
CA ALA A 311 13.63 -2.82 0.63
C ALA A 311 13.24 -1.42 1.17
N PRO A 312 12.21 -1.32 2.02
CA PRO A 312 11.82 -0.06 2.64
C PRO A 312 12.93 0.58 3.47
N LEU A 313 13.13 1.89 3.31
CA LEU A 313 14.02 2.69 4.16
C LEU A 313 13.37 3.02 5.51
N PHE A 314 14.20 3.31 6.51
CA PHE A 314 13.76 3.84 7.80
C PHE A 314 13.29 5.29 7.65
N ALA A 315 12.00 5.47 7.36
CA ALA A 315 11.42 6.76 6.98
C ALA A 315 11.70 7.91 7.98
N ALA A 316 11.72 7.62 9.29
CA ALA A 316 12.01 8.64 10.31
C ALA A 316 13.45 9.20 10.25
N ALA A 317 14.39 8.52 9.59
CA ALA A 317 15.72 9.06 9.34
C ALA A 317 15.75 10.17 8.28
N LEU A 318 14.71 10.30 7.43
CA LEU A 318 14.59 11.38 6.44
C LEU A 318 14.25 12.75 7.05
N ASP A 319 13.80 12.79 8.32
CA ASP A 319 13.56 14.04 9.06
C ASP A 319 14.88 14.77 9.40
N ASP A 320 16.03 14.09 9.33
CA ASP A 320 17.34 14.73 9.48
C ASP A 320 17.71 15.49 8.19
N ALA A 321 17.97 16.79 8.31
CA ALA A 321 18.43 17.65 7.22
C ALA A 321 19.82 17.26 6.66
N GLN A 322 20.51 16.27 7.23
CA GLN A 322 21.75 15.68 6.72
C GLN A 322 21.55 14.30 6.09
N ALA A 323 20.32 13.76 6.07
CA ALA A 323 20.01 12.44 5.53
C ALA A 323 20.26 12.32 4.01
N VAL A 324 20.05 13.42 3.27
CA VAL A 324 20.34 13.54 1.85
C VAL A 324 21.13 14.82 1.61
N GLN A 325 22.37 14.69 1.17
CA GLN A 325 23.25 15.80 0.85
C GLN A 325 23.63 15.74 -0.63
N LEU A 326 23.34 16.82 -1.35
CA LEU A 326 23.82 17.04 -2.71
C LEU A 326 24.94 18.06 -2.65
N LEU A 327 26.13 17.70 -3.15
CA LEU A 327 27.30 18.57 -3.18
C LEU A 327 27.64 18.95 -4.64
N ARG A 328 27.67 20.24 -4.99
CA ARG A 328 28.28 20.73 -6.23
C ARG A 328 29.69 21.23 -5.93
N GLU A 329 30.70 20.70 -6.60
CA GLU A 329 32.12 21.04 -6.35
C GLU A 329 32.54 21.00 -4.86
N ASN A 330 32.01 20.02 -4.12
CA ASN A 330 32.18 19.84 -2.67
C ASN A 330 31.53 20.93 -1.79
N GLN A 331 30.60 21.74 -2.33
CA GLN A 331 29.75 22.65 -1.57
C GLN A 331 28.30 22.15 -1.55
N ALA A 332 27.64 22.24 -0.39
CA ALA A 332 26.28 21.74 -0.22
C ALA A 332 25.26 22.60 -0.99
N GLU A 333 24.53 21.96 -1.89
CA GLU A 333 23.39 22.53 -2.59
C GLU A 333 22.11 22.37 -1.77
N ARG A 334 21.24 23.37 -1.85
CA ARG A 334 19.93 23.31 -1.20
C ARG A 334 18.97 22.47 -2.05
N LEU A 335 18.25 21.54 -1.42
CA LEU A 335 17.15 20.81 -2.05
C LEU A 335 15.88 21.69 -2.14
N ARG A 336 15.06 21.44 -3.16
CA ARG A 336 13.80 22.15 -3.44
C ARG A 336 12.77 21.88 -2.34
N ASP A 337 12.53 20.60 -2.10
CA ASP A 337 11.62 20.04 -1.10
C ASP A 337 12.37 19.02 -0.23
N GLN A 338 11.72 18.52 0.83
CA GLN A 338 12.22 17.34 1.54
C GLN A 338 12.26 16.12 0.61
N PRO A 339 13.31 15.29 0.66
CA PRO A 339 13.37 14.01 -0.04
C PRO A 339 12.17 13.13 0.28
N ARG A 340 11.63 12.42 -0.72
CA ARG A 340 10.45 11.57 -0.55
C ARG A 340 10.77 10.13 -0.89
N PHE A 341 10.50 9.22 0.04
CA PHE A 341 10.61 7.78 -0.19
C PHE A 341 9.24 7.16 -0.45
N SER A 342 9.15 6.33 -1.48
CA SER A 342 7.97 5.54 -1.84
C SER A 342 8.22 4.07 -1.49
N ALA A 343 7.62 3.58 -0.40
CA ALA A 343 7.74 2.17 -0.02
C ALA A 343 7.13 1.20 -1.06
N ALA A 344 6.21 1.67 -1.90
CA ALA A 344 5.59 0.87 -2.95
C ALA A 344 6.46 0.69 -4.21
N THR A 345 7.39 1.62 -4.48
CA THR A 345 8.30 1.55 -5.65
C THR A 345 9.78 1.37 -5.26
N GLY A 346 10.13 1.55 -3.99
CA GLY A 346 11.52 1.53 -3.50
C GLY A 346 12.31 2.80 -3.80
N GLU A 347 11.67 3.84 -4.35
CA GLU A 347 12.35 5.04 -4.84
C GLU A 347 12.45 6.15 -3.80
N LEU A 348 13.65 6.68 -3.60
CA LEU A 348 13.94 7.93 -2.91
C LEU A 348 14.18 9.03 -3.96
N ILE A 349 13.32 10.05 -3.96
CA ILE A 349 13.29 11.12 -4.96
C ILE A 349 13.63 12.46 -4.29
N PHE A 350 14.55 13.23 -4.88
CA PHE A 350 14.96 14.56 -4.41
C PHE A 350 15.43 15.46 -5.56
N GLU A 351 15.29 16.78 -5.39
CA GLU A 351 15.64 17.77 -6.42
C GLU A 351 16.50 18.91 -5.86
N PRO A 352 17.52 19.41 -6.58
CA PRO A 352 18.15 20.69 -6.27
C PRO A 352 17.19 21.86 -6.46
N ALA A 353 17.18 22.81 -5.51
CA ALA A 353 16.30 23.98 -5.56
C ALA A 353 16.49 24.82 -6.84
N ALA A 354 17.75 25.03 -7.22
CA ALA A 354 18.18 25.81 -8.37
C ALA A 354 18.43 24.98 -9.65
N GLY A 355 18.02 23.70 -9.69
CA GLY A 355 18.37 22.80 -10.80
C GLY A 355 19.83 22.35 -10.76
N LEU A 356 20.27 21.62 -11.80
CA LEU A 356 21.68 21.30 -11.98
C LEU A 356 22.35 22.38 -12.84
N ARG A 357 23.55 22.82 -12.47
CA ARG A 357 24.35 23.76 -13.26
C ARG A 357 25.14 23.02 -14.34
N PRO A 358 25.37 23.62 -15.52
CA PRO A 358 26.20 23.01 -16.56
C PRO A 358 27.66 22.87 -16.09
N GLY A 359 28.40 22.00 -16.79
CA GLY A 359 29.82 21.73 -16.58
C GLY A 359 30.23 21.63 -15.12
N SER A 360 29.51 20.87 -14.30
CA SER A 360 29.69 20.81 -12.85
C SER A 360 29.77 19.36 -12.34
N ARG A 361 30.67 19.09 -11.39
CA ARG A 361 30.71 17.81 -10.65
C ARG A 361 29.71 17.86 -9.49
N TYR A 362 28.85 16.86 -9.45
CA TYR A 362 27.94 16.58 -8.35
C TYR A 362 28.34 15.32 -7.61
N GLU A 363 28.15 15.31 -6.29
CA GLU A 363 28.33 14.16 -5.42
C GLU A 363 27.11 14.08 -4.50
N VAL A 364 26.45 12.93 -4.44
CA VAL A 364 25.32 12.70 -3.55
C VAL A 364 25.78 11.81 -2.41
N ILE A 365 25.40 12.16 -1.19
CA ILE A 365 25.61 11.37 0.02
C ILE A 365 24.24 11.12 0.66
N LEU A 366 23.85 9.86 0.80
CA LEU A 366 22.69 9.44 1.56
C LEU A 366 23.16 8.79 2.86
N ALA A 367 22.70 9.30 3.99
CA ALA A 367 23.16 8.85 5.30
C ALA A 367 22.81 7.36 5.52
N GLY A 368 23.76 6.59 6.04
CA GLY A 368 23.62 5.14 6.21
C GLY A 368 22.46 4.74 7.14
N ASN A 369 22.04 5.63 8.04
CA ASN A 369 20.91 5.43 8.94
C ASN A 369 19.56 5.27 8.20
N LEU A 370 19.45 5.72 6.95
CA LEU A 370 18.28 5.46 6.08
C LEU A 370 18.06 3.97 5.85
N ALA A 371 19.13 3.17 5.83
CA ALA A 371 19.08 1.71 5.75
C ALA A 371 19.31 1.05 7.12
N GLY A 372 19.05 1.77 8.22
CA GLY A 372 19.02 1.25 9.59
C GLY A 372 20.34 1.31 10.37
N PRO A 373 20.33 1.07 11.70
CA PRO A 373 21.52 1.11 12.54
C PRO A 373 22.62 0.10 12.14
N LEU A 374 22.26 -1.07 11.59
CA LEU A 374 23.24 -2.07 11.14
C LEU A 374 24.02 -1.58 9.91
N ARG A 375 23.37 -0.84 8.98
CA ARG A 375 24.07 -0.20 7.86
C ARG A 375 25.16 0.74 8.34
N VAL A 376 24.88 1.55 9.37
CA VAL A 376 25.85 2.52 9.92
C VAL A 376 27.09 1.83 10.49
N GLN A 377 26.94 0.61 11.01
CA GLN A 377 28.07 -0.18 11.55
C GLN A 377 28.90 -0.85 10.45
N GLU A 378 28.27 -1.38 9.40
CA GLU A 378 28.93 -2.26 8.42
C GLU A 378 29.23 -1.63 7.06
N GLY A 379 28.37 -0.73 6.58
CA GLY A 379 28.41 -0.18 5.21
C GLY A 379 28.55 1.34 5.10
N GLY A 380 28.22 2.09 6.16
CA GLY A 380 28.24 3.55 6.16
C GLY A 380 27.29 4.20 5.14
N ASP A 381 27.55 5.46 4.84
CA ASP A 381 26.76 6.29 3.93
C ASP A 381 26.87 5.82 2.47
N PHE A 382 25.75 5.88 1.75
CA PHE A 382 25.74 5.67 0.30
C PHE A 382 26.30 6.91 -0.37
N HIS A 383 27.21 6.76 -1.32
CA HIS A 383 27.79 7.86 -2.07
C HIS A 383 27.91 7.51 -3.56
N TRP A 384 27.60 8.48 -4.42
CA TRP A 384 27.89 8.41 -5.85
C TRP A 384 28.19 9.81 -6.39
N SER A 385 28.80 9.90 -7.57
CA SER A 385 29.06 11.18 -8.21
C SER A 385 28.82 11.15 -9.71
N PHE A 386 28.35 12.28 -10.25
CA PHE A 386 28.11 12.45 -11.68
C PHE A 386 28.60 13.85 -12.12
N ARG A 387 28.56 14.11 -13.42
CA ARG A 387 28.94 15.39 -14.01
C ARG A 387 27.91 15.82 -15.03
N THR A 388 27.57 17.10 -15.01
CA THR A 388 26.75 17.69 -16.07
C THR A 388 27.59 17.97 -17.32
N VAL A 389 26.93 17.99 -18.48
CA VAL A 389 27.56 18.34 -19.76
C VAL A 389 28.22 19.72 -19.67
N THR A 390 29.46 19.84 -20.12
CA THR A 390 30.16 21.11 -20.29
C THR A 390 29.79 21.72 -21.66
N PRO A 391 29.24 22.94 -21.72
CA PRO A 391 28.97 23.63 -22.97
C PRO A 391 30.24 23.91 -23.78
N GLU A 392 30.19 23.64 -25.08
CA GLU A 392 31.22 23.97 -26.07
C GLU A 392 30.62 24.91 -27.13
N LEU A 393 31.37 25.91 -27.58
CA LEU A 393 30.96 26.79 -28.67
C LEU A 393 30.98 26.04 -30.01
N LEU A 394 29.82 25.90 -30.65
CA LEU A 394 29.64 25.20 -31.92
C LEU A 394 29.74 26.14 -33.14
N SER A 395 29.16 27.34 -33.03
CA SER A 395 29.16 28.35 -34.10
C SER A 395 29.12 29.76 -33.54
N MET A 396 29.63 30.71 -34.31
CA MET A 396 29.70 32.13 -33.97
C MET A 396 29.38 32.97 -35.21
N SER A 397 28.61 34.03 -35.04
CA SER A 397 28.21 34.94 -36.12
C SER A 397 28.25 36.39 -35.61
N PRO A 398 28.87 37.34 -36.33
CA PRO A 398 29.64 37.17 -37.57
C PRO A 398 31.03 36.54 -37.35
N GLU A 399 31.57 35.88 -38.39
CA GLU A 399 32.95 35.36 -38.42
C GLU A 399 33.80 36.01 -39.54
N GLY A 400 35.08 36.27 -39.29
CA GLY A 400 36.07 36.56 -40.33
C GLY A 400 36.13 38.02 -40.79
N THR A 401 36.65 38.28 -42.00
CA THR A 401 37.08 39.63 -42.44
C THR A 401 36.08 40.37 -43.33
N ALA A 402 34.83 39.94 -43.38
CA ALA A 402 33.81 40.49 -44.27
C ALA A 402 32.40 40.35 -43.70
N ALA A 403 32.22 40.67 -42.41
CA ALA A 403 30.90 40.85 -41.83
C ALA A 403 30.19 42.04 -42.48
N ASP A 404 28.89 41.96 -42.67
CA ASP A 404 28.12 43.16 -42.99
C ASP A 404 28.05 44.06 -41.74
N ALA A 405 27.98 45.37 -41.95
CA ALA A 405 27.70 46.31 -40.88
C ALA A 405 26.19 46.41 -40.60
N GLY A 406 25.33 46.05 -41.57
CA GLY A 406 23.87 46.11 -41.44
C GLY A 406 23.23 45.00 -40.62
N THR A 407 23.93 43.88 -40.38
CA THR A 407 23.41 42.80 -39.51
C THR A 407 23.67 43.15 -38.04
N ALA A 408 22.64 43.64 -37.34
CA ALA A 408 22.76 44.16 -35.96
C ALA A 408 23.10 43.11 -34.88
N GLN A 409 22.81 41.84 -35.16
CA GLN A 409 22.85 40.74 -34.19
C GLN A 409 24.20 40.01 -34.19
N VAL A 410 24.71 39.74 -32.99
CA VAL A 410 25.85 38.87 -32.72
C VAL A 410 25.32 37.61 -32.03
N GLU A 411 25.69 36.44 -32.54
CA GLU A 411 25.19 35.14 -32.06
C GLU A 411 26.33 34.16 -31.75
N ALA A 412 26.11 33.33 -30.72
CA ALA A 412 26.97 32.22 -30.34
C ALA A 412 26.11 30.98 -29.99
N THR A 413 26.33 29.86 -30.68
CA THR A 413 25.59 28.61 -30.45
C THR A 413 26.41 27.64 -29.62
N PHE A 414 25.82 27.06 -28.57
CA PHE A 414 26.49 26.14 -27.64
C PHE A 414 25.95 24.70 -27.76
N SER A 415 26.79 23.73 -27.43
CA SER A 415 26.45 22.29 -27.46
C SER A 415 25.57 21.81 -26.30
N ALA A 416 25.41 22.64 -25.27
CA ALA A 416 24.55 22.41 -24.10
C ALA A 416 24.21 23.78 -23.45
N PRO A 417 23.17 23.85 -22.60
CA PRO A 417 22.78 25.10 -21.92
C PRO A 417 23.91 25.70 -21.09
N ILE A 418 24.15 27.01 -21.23
CA ILE A 418 25.09 27.78 -20.39
C ILE A 418 24.47 28.17 -19.04
N ASP A 419 25.29 28.62 -18.08
CA ASP A 419 24.81 29.06 -16.77
C ASP A 419 24.17 30.46 -16.86
N VAL A 420 22.87 30.49 -17.15
CA VAL A 420 22.08 31.72 -17.33
C VAL A 420 22.03 32.62 -16.09
N ASP A 421 22.27 32.10 -14.87
CA ASP A 421 22.33 32.94 -13.66
C ASP A 421 23.55 33.88 -13.65
N LEU A 422 24.58 33.57 -14.45
CA LEU A 422 25.79 34.37 -14.62
C LEU A 422 25.73 35.27 -15.86
N LEU A 423 24.67 35.20 -16.67
CA LEU A 423 24.57 35.92 -17.93
C LEU A 423 24.38 37.43 -17.68
N SER A 424 25.32 38.23 -18.18
CA SER A 424 25.34 39.69 -17.99
C SER A 424 26.25 40.38 -19.02
N THR A 425 26.15 41.71 -19.11
CA THR A 425 27.12 42.54 -19.86
C THR A 425 28.50 42.61 -19.19
N GLU A 426 28.68 42.01 -18.00
CA GLU A 426 30.02 41.76 -17.44
C GLU A 426 30.61 40.45 -17.95
N THR A 427 29.81 39.44 -18.26
CA THR A 427 30.24 38.14 -18.80
C THR A 427 30.20 38.05 -20.33
N VAL A 428 29.55 38.98 -21.02
CA VAL A 428 29.56 39.10 -22.48
C VAL A 428 30.00 40.50 -22.88
N ARG A 429 31.10 40.61 -23.64
CA ARG A 429 31.75 41.89 -23.97
C ARG A 429 32.16 41.95 -25.44
N ILE A 430 32.21 43.17 -25.96
CA ILE A 430 32.58 43.46 -27.35
C ILE A 430 33.33 44.79 -27.44
N SER A 431 34.31 44.88 -28.36
CA SER A 431 35.09 46.09 -28.61
C SER A 431 35.29 46.36 -30.11
N ARG A 432 35.42 47.64 -30.48
CA ARG A 432 35.68 48.12 -31.85
C ARG A 432 37.04 48.84 -31.90
N GLU A 433 37.93 48.38 -32.78
CA GLU A 433 39.31 48.90 -32.92
C GLU A 433 40.11 48.95 -31.59
N GLY A 434 39.70 48.16 -30.58
CA GLY A 434 40.29 48.11 -29.24
C GLY A 434 39.63 49.01 -28.19
N GLU A 435 38.58 49.76 -28.53
CA GLU A 435 37.75 50.53 -27.58
C GLU A 435 36.44 49.76 -27.29
N PRO A 436 35.95 49.70 -26.04
CA PRO A 436 34.75 48.93 -25.68
C PRO A 436 33.48 49.53 -26.30
N GLU A 437 32.60 48.67 -26.82
CA GLU A 437 31.27 49.03 -27.33
C GLU A 437 30.18 48.63 -26.33
N THR A 438 28.99 49.21 -26.45
CA THR A 438 27.87 48.99 -25.51
C THR A 438 26.80 48.08 -26.12
N ILE A 439 26.50 46.98 -25.44
CA ILE A 439 25.40 46.07 -25.79
C ILE A 439 24.06 46.76 -25.50
N ALA A 440 23.08 46.63 -26.38
CA ALA A 440 21.76 47.24 -26.23
C ALA A 440 21.01 46.62 -25.04
N ASP A 441 20.38 47.48 -24.22
CA ASP A 441 19.69 47.05 -23.00
C ASP A 441 18.52 46.10 -23.32
N GLY A 442 18.47 44.95 -22.64
CA GLY A 442 17.50 43.89 -22.90
C GLY A 442 17.73 43.04 -24.17
N SER A 443 18.80 43.25 -24.94
CA SER A 443 19.09 42.43 -26.14
C SER A 443 19.83 41.11 -25.85
N LEU A 444 20.44 40.98 -24.67
CA LEU A 444 21.22 39.81 -24.27
C LEU A 444 20.31 38.68 -23.78
N ASP A 445 20.11 37.65 -24.60
CA ASP A 445 19.21 36.53 -24.30
C ASP A 445 19.80 35.17 -24.70
N PHE A 446 19.42 34.11 -23.98
CA PHE A 446 19.86 32.73 -24.22
C PHE A 446 18.68 31.77 -24.31
N ASP A 447 18.45 31.23 -25.50
CA ASP A 447 17.48 30.17 -25.73
C ASP A 447 18.10 28.80 -25.39
N ALA A 448 17.57 28.15 -24.36
CA ALA A 448 18.03 26.84 -23.89
C ALA A 448 17.56 25.65 -24.75
N GLU A 449 16.58 25.83 -25.63
CA GLU A 449 16.10 24.79 -26.57
C GLU A 449 16.94 24.77 -27.84
N THR A 450 17.28 25.94 -28.40
CA THR A 450 18.17 26.05 -29.58
C THR A 450 19.66 26.14 -29.23
N GLY A 451 20.00 26.48 -27.98
CA GLY A 451 21.37 26.67 -27.51
C GLY A 451 22.01 27.98 -27.99
N ILE A 452 21.22 28.97 -28.43
CA ILE A 452 21.70 30.22 -29.03
C ILE A 452 21.74 31.33 -27.97
N LEU A 453 22.90 31.96 -27.82
CA LEU A 453 23.11 33.24 -27.15
C LEU A 453 23.12 34.36 -28.20
N GLY A 454 22.20 35.32 -28.10
CA GLY A 454 22.13 36.49 -28.99
C GLY A 454 22.30 37.81 -28.25
N PHE A 455 22.84 38.84 -28.91
CA PHE A 455 22.82 40.24 -28.46
C PHE A 455 23.06 41.25 -29.59
N GLU A 456 22.72 42.52 -29.35
CA GLU A 456 22.91 43.63 -30.31
C GLU A 456 23.75 44.78 -29.71
N LEU A 457 24.30 45.65 -30.56
CA LEU A 457 24.99 46.88 -30.13
C LEU A 457 24.07 48.11 -30.13
N GLU A 458 24.16 48.97 -29.11
CA GLU A 458 23.36 50.22 -28.99
C GLU A 458 23.48 51.14 -30.23
N ARG A 459 24.59 51.03 -30.98
CA ARG A 459 24.87 51.84 -32.18
C ARG A 459 25.07 51.01 -33.45
N GLY A 460 24.75 49.72 -33.42
CA GLY A 460 25.00 48.77 -34.50
C GLY A 460 26.49 48.53 -34.78
N LEU A 461 26.77 47.65 -35.75
CA LEU A 461 28.10 47.48 -36.30
C LEU A 461 28.38 48.62 -37.29
N LYS A 462 29.62 49.10 -37.33
CA LYS A 462 30.02 50.26 -38.13
C LYS A 462 31.00 49.82 -39.23
N PRO A 463 30.93 50.40 -40.44
CA PRO A 463 31.63 49.88 -41.61
C PRO A 463 33.14 50.10 -41.59
N GLY A 464 33.86 49.29 -42.37
CA GLY A 464 35.32 49.34 -42.49
C GLY A 464 36.07 49.34 -41.16
N SER A 465 35.62 48.54 -40.19
CA SER A 465 36.06 48.52 -38.78
C SER A 465 36.33 47.09 -38.29
N ARG A 466 37.14 46.94 -37.24
CA ARG A 466 37.49 45.66 -36.61
C ARG A 466 36.79 45.50 -35.26
N TYR A 467 36.27 44.29 -34.99
CA TYR A 467 35.59 43.94 -33.75
C TYR A 467 36.22 42.72 -33.07
N GLU A 468 36.16 42.68 -31.74
CA GLU A 468 36.53 41.53 -30.89
C GLU A 468 35.40 41.27 -29.89
N VAL A 469 34.95 40.02 -29.81
CA VAL A 469 33.90 39.56 -28.88
C VAL A 469 34.51 38.57 -27.90
N VAL A 470 34.13 38.68 -26.62
CA VAL A 470 34.59 37.85 -25.51
C VAL A 470 33.38 37.42 -24.66
N ILE A 471 33.13 36.11 -24.60
CA ILE A 471 32.15 35.49 -23.71
C ILE A 471 32.92 34.75 -22.60
N ASP A 472 32.68 35.12 -21.35
CA ASP A 472 33.39 34.61 -20.17
C ASP A 472 33.24 33.09 -20.04
N GLY A 473 34.36 32.38 -19.89
CA GLY A 473 34.38 30.92 -19.83
C GLY A 473 33.59 30.32 -18.66
N SER A 474 33.38 31.08 -17.59
CA SER A 474 32.62 30.62 -16.41
C SER A 474 31.17 30.24 -16.69
N LEU A 475 30.58 30.75 -17.79
CA LEU A 475 29.25 30.37 -18.27
C LEU A 475 29.16 28.89 -18.68
N ALA A 476 30.29 28.23 -18.96
CA ALA A 476 30.36 26.79 -19.24
C ALA A 476 30.60 25.92 -17.99
N GLY A 477 30.64 26.52 -16.80
CA GLY A 477 30.79 25.83 -15.52
C GLY A 477 32.24 25.43 -15.14
N PRO A 478 32.47 25.02 -13.88
CA PRO A 478 33.81 24.77 -13.32
C PRO A 478 34.59 23.60 -13.95
N LEU A 479 33.93 22.71 -14.69
CA LEU A 479 34.57 21.62 -15.45
C LEU A 479 35.06 22.05 -16.84
N GLN A 480 34.79 23.29 -17.28
CA GLN A 480 35.45 23.86 -18.45
C GLN A 480 36.97 23.74 -18.27
N VAL A 481 37.67 23.22 -19.30
CA VAL A 481 39.09 22.87 -19.17
C VAL A 481 39.91 24.10 -18.78
N VAL A 482 40.61 24.04 -17.64
CA VAL A 482 41.48 25.13 -17.16
C VAL A 482 42.55 25.44 -18.22
N GLY A 483 42.36 26.56 -18.92
CA GLY A 483 43.18 26.97 -20.07
C GLY A 483 42.45 27.07 -21.40
N ALA A 484 41.16 26.69 -21.48
CA ALA A 484 40.29 27.02 -22.62
C ALA A 484 40.05 28.54 -22.71
N GLY A 485 39.82 29.17 -21.54
CA GLY A 485 39.64 30.62 -21.42
C GLY A 485 38.25 31.09 -21.84
N ASP A 486 38.12 32.40 -22.00
CA ASP A 486 36.92 33.04 -22.52
C ASP A 486 36.74 32.70 -24.00
N PHE A 487 35.52 32.39 -24.42
CA PHE A 487 35.19 32.14 -25.82
C PHE A 487 35.35 33.47 -26.59
N THR A 488 36.45 33.60 -27.32
CA THR A 488 36.89 34.86 -27.93
C THR A 488 37.05 34.72 -29.43
N TRP A 489 36.47 35.65 -30.20
CA TRP A 489 36.71 35.75 -31.64
C TRP A 489 36.78 37.19 -32.14
N GLN A 490 37.31 37.37 -33.35
CA GLN A 490 37.45 38.68 -33.99
C GLN A 490 36.85 38.65 -35.40
N PHE A 491 36.24 39.76 -35.81
CA PHE A 491 35.75 39.96 -37.17
C PHE A 491 36.04 41.38 -37.69
N GLN A 492 35.82 41.60 -38.99
CA GLN A 492 35.95 42.92 -39.63
C GLN A 492 34.74 43.19 -40.52
N THR A 493 34.21 44.41 -40.46
CA THR A 493 33.15 44.87 -41.35
C THR A 493 33.72 45.31 -42.70
N VAL A 494 32.96 45.09 -43.78
CA VAL A 494 33.38 45.39 -45.16
C VAL A 494 33.71 46.88 -45.34
N VAL A 495 34.68 47.20 -46.22
CA VAL A 495 35.06 48.58 -46.59
C VAL A 495 34.29 49.03 -47.84
N PRO A 496 33.35 49.99 -47.74
CA PRO A 496 32.50 50.37 -48.87
C PRO A 496 33.25 50.90 -50.09
N GLN A 497 32.87 50.41 -51.27
CA GLN A 497 33.30 50.88 -52.59
C GLN A 497 32.08 51.39 -53.35
N LEU A 498 32.19 52.50 -54.10
CA LEU A 498 31.11 52.88 -55.02
C LEU A 498 31.04 51.85 -56.16
N LEU A 499 29.93 51.12 -56.24
CA LEU A 499 29.66 50.10 -57.25
C LEU A 499 28.88 50.67 -58.42
N ASP A 500 27.80 51.39 -58.12
CA ASP A 500 26.89 51.94 -59.11
C ASP A 500 26.53 53.39 -58.77
N LYS A 501 26.04 54.12 -59.78
CA LYS A 501 25.67 55.52 -59.65
C LYS A 501 24.59 55.86 -60.67
N SER A 502 23.50 56.41 -60.16
CA SER A 502 22.28 56.67 -60.92
C SER A 502 21.86 58.12 -60.72
N PRO A 503 21.36 58.82 -61.75
CA PRO A 503 21.14 58.33 -63.11
C PRO A 503 22.36 58.54 -64.04
N GLU A 504 22.45 57.75 -65.12
CA GLU A 504 23.42 57.89 -66.23
C GLU A 504 22.73 57.78 -67.61
N GLY A 505 23.21 58.51 -68.62
CA GLY A 505 22.73 58.30 -69.99
C GLY A 505 21.35 58.92 -70.27
N GLU A 506 20.37 58.12 -70.69
CA GLU A 506 18.96 58.52 -70.89
C GLU A 506 18.07 57.67 -70.00
N VAL A 507 17.33 58.33 -69.12
CA VAL A 507 16.70 57.75 -67.93
C VAL A 507 15.27 58.22 -67.75
N THR A 508 14.41 57.33 -67.32
CA THR A 508 12.99 57.60 -67.18
C THR A 508 12.72 58.69 -66.15
N LEU A 509 11.51 59.29 -66.15
CA LEU A 509 11.05 59.93 -64.91
C LEU A 509 10.89 58.91 -63.79
N GLY A 510 10.65 59.39 -62.57
CA GLY A 510 10.71 58.59 -61.35
C GLY A 510 12.09 58.65 -60.71
N GLN A 511 13.18 58.73 -61.51
CA GLN A 511 14.53 59.00 -61.00
C GLN A 511 14.76 60.48 -60.63
N GLU A 512 13.87 61.06 -59.82
CA GLU A 512 14.09 62.36 -59.14
C GLU A 512 15.20 62.28 -58.09
N ARG A 513 15.43 61.05 -57.60
CA ARG A 513 16.46 60.65 -56.66
C ARG A 513 17.75 60.31 -57.40
N ILE A 514 18.84 60.88 -56.92
CA ILE A 514 20.20 60.69 -57.41
C ILE A 514 20.93 59.84 -56.39
N GLU A 515 21.52 58.77 -56.86
CA GLU A 515 21.87 57.61 -56.05
C GLU A 515 23.30 57.16 -56.32
N ALA A 516 23.94 56.71 -55.26
CA ALA A 516 25.28 56.18 -55.25
C ALA A 516 25.29 54.91 -54.41
N THR A 517 25.32 53.75 -55.07
CA THR A 517 25.26 52.44 -54.43
C THR A 517 26.65 52.00 -54.04
N PHE A 518 26.84 51.77 -52.74
CA PHE A 518 28.09 51.28 -52.17
C PHE A 518 28.05 49.75 -51.99
N SER A 519 29.23 49.14 -51.90
CA SER A 519 29.39 47.69 -51.73
C SER A 519 29.14 47.16 -50.31
N ALA A 520 28.79 48.05 -49.38
CA ALA A 520 28.56 47.82 -47.95
C ALA A 520 28.06 49.13 -47.31
N PRO A 521 27.50 49.11 -46.09
CA PRO A 521 26.95 50.31 -45.44
C PRO A 521 28.00 51.40 -45.29
N ILE A 522 27.63 52.67 -45.46
CA ILE A 522 28.53 53.80 -45.19
C ILE A 522 28.30 54.34 -43.78
N ASP A 523 29.26 55.09 -43.26
CA ASP A 523 29.19 55.77 -41.97
C ASP A 523 28.21 56.97 -42.08
N ALA A 524 26.92 56.66 -42.02
CA ALA A 524 25.80 57.60 -42.23
C ALA A 524 25.79 58.76 -41.22
N ASP A 525 26.38 58.56 -40.03
CA ASP A 525 26.59 59.60 -39.01
C ASP A 525 27.32 60.83 -39.57
N LEU A 526 28.15 60.67 -40.61
CA LEU A 526 28.90 61.74 -41.26
C LEU A 526 28.12 62.56 -42.28
N LEU A 527 26.94 62.09 -42.74
CA LEU A 527 26.10 62.83 -43.71
C LEU A 527 25.50 64.09 -43.08
N ASN A 528 25.26 64.03 -41.76
CA ASN A 528 24.73 65.12 -40.94
C ASN A 528 25.81 66.05 -40.36
N ASP A 529 27.10 65.79 -40.62
CA ASP A 529 28.21 66.67 -40.18
C ASP A 529 28.41 67.84 -41.17
N GLU A 530 27.86 69.02 -40.83
CA GLU A 530 28.00 70.25 -41.62
C GLU A 530 29.46 70.66 -41.91
N THR A 531 30.44 70.18 -41.13
CA THR A 531 31.87 70.48 -41.33
C THR A 531 32.49 69.68 -42.48
N VAL A 532 31.81 68.65 -42.99
CA VAL A 532 32.31 67.68 -43.98
C VAL A 532 31.79 67.97 -45.39
N ARG A 533 30.51 68.35 -45.56
CA ARG A 533 29.83 68.63 -46.84
C ARG A 533 29.96 67.53 -47.91
N ALA A 534 29.21 66.45 -47.73
CA ALA A 534 29.38 65.22 -48.50
C ALA A 534 28.85 65.20 -49.96
N VAL A 535 27.90 66.04 -50.43
CA VAL A 535 27.09 65.81 -51.68
C VAL A 535 26.75 67.07 -52.53
N ARG A 536 26.69 67.02 -53.90
CA ARG A 536 26.44 68.18 -54.85
C ARG A 536 25.88 67.84 -56.30
N ILE A 537 25.08 68.71 -57.00
CA ILE A 537 24.38 68.45 -58.32
C ILE A 537 23.94 69.67 -59.25
N LEU A 538 23.63 69.47 -60.57
CA LEU A 538 23.10 70.44 -61.60
C LEU A 538 22.03 69.90 -62.63
N ARG A 539 21.16 70.76 -63.27
CA ARG A 539 20.17 70.50 -64.40
C ARG A 539 20.31 71.49 -65.56
N GLU A 540 20.30 71.04 -66.82
CA GLU A 540 20.44 71.84 -68.07
C GLU A 540 21.52 72.95 -67.97
N GLY A 541 22.63 72.62 -67.31
CA GLY A 541 23.77 73.52 -67.07
C GLY A 541 23.62 74.52 -65.89
N LYS A 542 22.63 74.36 -65.00
CA LYS A 542 22.41 75.25 -63.84
C LYS A 542 22.44 74.47 -62.52
N PRO A 543 23.08 74.99 -61.45
CA PRO A 543 23.04 74.37 -60.12
C PRO A 543 21.60 74.24 -59.64
N GLN A 544 21.27 73.10 -59.03
CA GLN A 544 19.95 72.85 -58.47
C GLN A 544 20.06 72.79 -56.94
N PRO A 545 19.08 73.33 -56.21
CA PRO A 545 19.03 73.14 -54.77
C PRO A 545 18.79 71.65 -54.48
N LEU A 546 19.65 71.08 -53.64
CA LEU A 546 19.38 69.80 -53.01
C LEU A 546 18.23 70.00 -52.02
N ASN A 547 17.22 69.14 -52.08
CA ASN A 547 16.24 69.07 -51.02
C ASN A 547 16.92 68.45 -49.79
N ALA A 548 17.33 69.29 -48.83
CA ALA A 548 18.13 68.84 -47.69
C ALA A 548 17.42 67.80 -46.80
N GLY A 549 16.09 67.69 -46.88
CA GLY A 549 15.30 66.64 -46.22
C GLY A 549 15.24 65.31 -46.97
N THR A 550 15.94 65.17 -48.10
CA THR A 550 16.02 63.94 -48.92
C THR A 550 17.43 63.36 -48.98
N LEU A 551 18.42 64.02 -48.37
CA LEU A 551 19.77 63.47 -48.26
C LEU A 551 19.76 62.35 -47.22
N ASP A 552 19.81 61.12 -47.71
CA ASP A 552 19.49 59.94 -46.94
C ASP A 552 20.34 58.74 -47.38
N PHE A 553 20.68 57.86 -46.43
CA PHE A 553 21.42 56.65 -46.71
C PHE A 553 20.66 55.44 -46.21
N ASP A 554 20.23 54.62 -47.17
CA ASP A 554 19.61 53.34 -46.90
C ASP A 554 20.70 52.32 -46.55
N GLU A 555 20.70 51.89 -45.27
CA GLU A 555 21.64 50.92 -44.71
C GLU A 555 21.35 49.47 -45.15
N GLU A 556 20.16 49.16 -45.68
CA GLU A 556 19.84 47.82 -46.24
C GLU A 556 20.35 47.69 -47.68
N THR A 557 20.11 48.71 -48.52
CA THR A 557 20.48 48.67 -49.94
C THR A 557 21.87 49.25 -50.23
N ASN A 558 22.48 49.89 -49.23
CA ASN A 558 23.76 50.62 -49.32
C ASN A 558 23.74 51.80 -50.29
N VAL A 559 22.57 52.43 -50.46
CA VAL A 559 22.37 53.52 -51.41
C VAL A 559 22.36 54.87 -50.69
N LEU A 560 23.37 55.71 -50.99
CA LEU A 560 23.30 57.14 -50.68
C LEU A 560 22.45 57.82 -51.72
N SER A 561 21.42 58.51 -51.28
CA SER A 561 20.35 59.01 -52.13
C SER A 561 19.94 60.43 -51.77
N PHE A 562 19.55 61.24 -52.76
CA PHE A 562 19.16 62.64 -52.59
C PHE A 562 18.45 63.22 -53.81
N GLU A 563 17.56 64.20 -53.60
CA GLU A 563 16.71 64.76 -54.63
C GLU A 563 16.92 66.27 -54.84
N LEU A 564 16.29 66.79 -55.90
CA LEU A 564 16.18 68.20 -56.21
C LEU A 564 14.82 68.75 -55.76
N GLU A 565 14.76 69.98 -55.23
CA GLU A 565 13.51 70.57 -54.72
C GLU A 565 12.35 70.68 -55.76
N GLU A 566 12.62 70.56 -57.06
CA GLU A 566 11.62 70.65 -58.15
C GLU A 566 11.52 69.37 -59.03
N GLY A 567 12.27 68.31 -58.69
CA GLY A 567 12.20 67.02 -59.39
C GLY A 567 12.73 66.97 -60.84
N LEU A 568 12.48 65.86 -61.54
CA LEU A 568 12.70 65.73 -62.99
C LEU A 568 11.37 65.89 -63.76
N LYS A 569 11.40 66.25 -65.05
CA LYS A 569 10.18 66.40 -65.89
C LYS A 569 10.33 65.69 -67.26
N PRO A 570 9.26 65.19 -67.92
CA PRO A 570 9.38 64.15 -68.95
C PRO A 570 10.10 64.70 -70.20
N GLY A 571 11.33 64.23 -70.44
CA GLY A 571 12.36 64.74 -71.39
C GLY A 571 13.25 65.94 -70.91
N SER A 572 14.42 65.76 -70.22
CA SER A 572 15.38 66.79 -69.64
C SER A 572 16.84 66.29 -69.30
N ARG A 573 17.84 67.10 -68.80
CA ARG A 573 19.31 66.74 -68.57
C ARG A 573 20.08 67.25 -67.29
N TYR A 574 21.12 66.55 -66.73
CA TYR A 574 21.70 66.71 -65.34
C TYR A 574 23.21 66.22 -65.00
N GLU A 575 23.86 66.52 -63.81
CA GLU A 575 25.30 66.20 -63.32
C GLU A 575 25.63 66.18 -61.74
N VAL A 576 26.58 65.34 -61.15
CA VAL A 576 26.73 64.94 -59.67
C VAL A 576 28.18 64.71 -59.00
N ILE A 577 28.42 64.86 -57.64
CA ILE A 577 29.73 64.67 -56.83
C ILE A 577 29.62 64.19 -55.29
N LEU A 578 30.57 63.39 -54.71
CA LEU A 578 30.65 62.84 -53.28
C LEU A 578 32.04 62.75 -52.49
N ASP A 579 32.05 62.70 -51.12
CA ASP A 579 33.24 62.54 -50.17
C ASP A 579 33.69 61.07 -49.86
N ALA A 580 34.84 60.87 -49.20
CA ALA A 580 35.51 59.57 -48.97
C ALA A 580 35.53 59.03 -47.52
N ARG A 581 35.25 59.85 -46.49
CA ARG A 581 35.24 59.38 -45.08
C ARG A 581 34.08 58.43 -44.76
N LEU A 582 33.02 58.51 -45.55
CA LEU A 582 31.83 57.67 -45.51
C LEU A 582 32.17 56.16 -45.50
N ALA A 583 33.27 55.72 -46.13
CA ALA A 583 33.65 54.29 -46.15
C ALA A 583 34.63 53.88 -45.02
N GLY A 584 34.61 54.58 -43.89
CA GLY A 584 35.28 54.19 -42.64
C GLY A 584 36.81 54.37 -42.57
N PRO A 585 37.42 54.04 -41.41
CA PRO A 585 38.85 54.27 -41.14
C PRO A 585 39.81 53.59 -42.12
N LEU A 586 39.39 52.46 -42.71
CA LEU A 586 40.19 51.71 -43.69
C LEU A 586 40.21 52.38 -45.07
N ARG A 587 39.11 52.95 -45.58
CA ARG A 587 39.07 53.65 -46.88
C ARG A 587 40.01 54.86 -46.94
N ILE A 588 40.06 55.64 -45.86
CA ILE A 588 40.79 56.93 -45.79
C ILE A 588 42.29 56.74 -46.10
N ARG A 589 42.84 55.56 -45.81
CA ARG A 589 44.25 55.24 -46.05
C ARG A 589 44.59 54.97 -47.53
N GLU A 590 43.58 54.73 -48.40
CA GLU A 590 43.83 54.17 -49.75
C GLU A 590 43.03 54.78 -50.94
N GLY A 591 41.87 55.44 -50.74
CA GLY A 591 40.84 55.53 -51.81
C GLY A 591 40.49 56.88 -52.54
N GLY A 592 40.14 57.96 -51.85
CA GLY A 592 39.52 59.17 -52.49
C GLY A 592 38.00 59.07 -52.80
N GLY A 593 37.39 60.16 -53.34
CA GLY A 593 35.92 60.36 -53.56
C GLY A 593 35.40 60.25 -55.04
N PHE A 594 34.14 60.62 -55.33
CA PHE A 594 33.33 60.08 -56.49
C PHE A 594 32.45 61.11 -57.33
N ILE A 595 32.15 60.95 -58.67
CA ILE A 595 31.56 61.97 -59.65
C ILE A 595 30.84 61.41 -60.99
N TRP A 596 29.71 61.97 -61.58
CA TRP A 596 29.03 61.59 -62.92
C TRP A 596 27.85 62.50 -63.60
N GLN A 597 27.10 62.10 -64.70
CA GLN A 597 26.06 62.89 -65.55
C GLN A 597 24.88 62.12 -66.33
N PHE A 598 23.70 62.74 -66.72
CA PHE A 598 22.50 62.09 -67.44
C PHE A 598 21.39 62.95 -68.21
N GLN A 599 20.34 62.33 -68.84
CA GLN A 599 19.12 62.89 -69.54
C GLN A 599 17.79 62.02 -69.50
N THR A 600 16.60 62.33 -70.11
CA THR A 600 15.29 61.59 -69.89
C THR A 600 14.25 61.23 -71.03
N VAL A 601 13.22 60.35 -70.77
CA VAL A 601 12.41 59.43 -71.70
C VAL A 601 10.88 59.75 -71.96
N THR A 602 10.17 59.00 -72.85
CA THR A 602 8.71 59.08 -73.25
C THR A 602 7.91 57.75 -73.04
N PRO A 603 6.61 57.74 -72.62
CA PRO A 603 5.83 56.51 -72.31
C PRO A 603 5.00 55.82 -73.42
N GLU A 604 4.94 54.48 -73.38
CA GLU A 604 4.07 53.55 -74.15
C GLU A 604 3.44 52.47 -73.23
N LEU A 605 2.28 51.87 -73.52
CA LEU A 605 1.74 50.78 -72.67
C LEU A 605 2.51 49.46 -72.91
N LEU A 606 3.08 48.90 -71.85
CA LEU A 606 3.89 47.67 -71.87
C LEU A 606 3.15 46.44 -71.36
N SER A 607 2.40 46.59 -70.27
CA SER A 607 1.83 45.48 -69.52
C SER A 607 0.43 45.81 -69.00
N LYS A 608 -0.34 44.76 -68.69
CA LYS A 608 -1.69 44.87 -68.13
C LYS A 608 -1.94 43.66 -67.24
N SER A 609 -2.46 43.89 -66.04
CA SER A 609 -2.73 42.87 -65.04
C SER A 609 -4.07 43.17 -64.38
N PRO A 610 -4.91 42.16 -64.10
CA PRO A 610 -4.73 40.77 -64.48
C PRO A 610 -5.01 40.49 -65.96
N GLU A 611 -4.42 39.44 -66.52
CA GLU A 611 -4.73 38.88 -67.86
C GLU A 611 -4.83 37.36 -67.78
N GLY A 612 -5.75 36.75 -68.55
CA GLY A 612 -5.87 35.29 -68.65
C GLY A 612 -7.11 34.72 -67.94
N VAL A 613 -7.04 33.44 -67.56
CA VAL A 613 -8.20 32.64 -67.09
C VAL A 613 -8.03 32.01 -65.71
N ALA A 614 -7.01 32.41 -64.95
CA ALA A 614 -6.69 31.86 -63.64
C ALA A 614 -5.90 32.89 -62.80
N VAL A 615 -6.57 33.97 -62.42
CA VAL A 615 -6.03 35.07 -61.60
C VAL A 615 -6.43 34.89 -60.13
N ASP A 616 -5.53 35.11 -59.18
CA ASP A 616 -5.92 35.02 -57.77
C ASP A 616 -6.92 36.13 -57.38
N ALA A 617 -8.01 35.76 -56.71
CA ALA A 617 -8.97 36.75 -56.21
C ALA A 617 -8.40 37.63 -55.09
N GLY A 618 -7.36 37.17 -54.39
CA GLY A 618 -6.57 37.97 -53.45
C GLY A 618 -5.81 39.14 -54.10
N THR A 619 -5.60 39.12 -55.43
CA THR A 619 -5.04 40.28 -56.16
C THR A 619 -6.11 41.36 -56.37
N ALA A 620 -6.38 42.16 -55.33
CA ALA A 620 -7.44 43.17 -55.31
C ALA A 620 -7.32 44.26 -56.41
N ARG A 621 -6.14 44.41 -57.02
CA ARG A 621 -5.71 45.57 -57.80
C ARG A 621 -5.58 45.25 -59.29
N ILE A 622 -6.18 46.11 -60.11
CA ILE A 622 -6.09 46.10 -61.57
C ILE A 622 -5.06 47.15 -61.98
N GLU A 623 -4.13 46.77 -62.85
CA GLU A 623 -2.88 47.49 -63.13
C GLU A 623 -2.59 47.56 -64.64
N ALA A 624 -2.07 48.70 -65.09
CA ALA A 624 -1.61 48.91 -66.45
C ALA A 624 -0.26 49.65 -66.43
N THR A 625 0.80 48.96 -66.84
CA THR A 625 2.18 49.46 -66.81
C THR A 625 2.53 50.17 -68.12
N PHE A 626 3.01 51.40 -68.01
CA PHE A 626 3.56 52.19 -69.11
C PHE A 626 5.10 52.09 -69.14
N SER A 627 5.74 52.66 -70.17
CA SER A 627 7.21 52.58 -70.38
C SER A 627 7.99 53.80 -69.88
N ALA A 628 7.28 54.78 -69.33
CA ALA A 628 7.80 55.93 -68.61
C ALA A 628 6.65 56.61 -67.83
N PRO A 629 6.93 57.53 -66.89
CA PRO A 629 5.85 58.19 -66.16
C PRO A 629 4.98 59.03 -67.05
N ILE A 630 3.68 58.78 -66.93
CA ILE A 630 2.64 59.62 -67.48
C ILE A 630 2.42 60.80 -66.53
N ASP A 631 1.91 61.90 -67.07
CA ASP A 631 1.62 63.15 -66.39
C ASP A 631 0.44 62.95 -65.41
N ALA A 632 0.78 62.63 -64.17
CA ALA A 632 -0.16 62.24 -63.13
C ALA A 632 -1.16 63.36 -62.74
N ASP A 633 -0.84 64.62 -63.06
CA ASP A 633 -1.68 65.78 -62.78
C ASP A 633 -3.01 65.79 -63.60
N LEU A 634 -3.24 64.79 -64.46
CA LEU A 634 -4.35 64.71 -65.43
C LEU A 634 -5.34 63.55 -65.21
N LEU A 635 -5.20 62.72 -64.16
CA LEU A 635 -5.99 61.48 -63.96
C LEU A 635 -7.42 61.68 -63.44
N SER A 636 -8.38 60.84 -63.87
CA SER A 636 -9.75 60.85 -63.34
C SER A 636 -10.55 59.56 -63.62
N ALA A 637 -11.70 59.40 -62.95
CA ALA A 637 -12.65 58.29 -63.22
C ALA A 637 -13.37 58.40 -64.59
N GLU A 638 -13.19 59.48 -65.35
CA GLU A 638 -13.66 59.55 -66.74
C GLU A 638 -12.67 58.89 -67.71
N THR A 639 -11.39 58.74 -67.32
CA THR A 639 -10.32 58.17 -68.14
C THR A 639 -10.05 56.67 -67.91
N VAL A 640 -10.80 55.98 -67.02
CA VAL A 640 -10.62 54.53 -66.68
C VAL A 640 -11.95 53.82 -66.33
N ARG A 641 -12.19 52.56 -66.76
CA ARG A 641 -13.48 51.81 -66.56
C ARG A 641 -13.36 50.27 -66.49
N VAL A 642 -14.26 49.58 -65.73
CA VAL A 642 -14.33 48.10 -65.55
C VAL A 642 -15.75 47.48 -65.47
N ALA A 643 -15.90 46.19 -65.80
CA ALA A 643 -17.12 45.37 -65.64
C ALA A 643 -16.85 43.90 -65.25
N ARG A 644 -17.80 43.22 -64.56
CA ARG A 644 -17.77 41.79 -64.15
C ARG A 644 -19.01 41.05 -64.64
N GLU A 645 -18.84 39.88 -65.26
CA GLU A 645 -19.93 39.06 -65.87
C GLU A 645 -20.92 39.84 -66.76
N GLY A 646 -20.50 41.01 -67.28
CA GLY A 646 -21.33 41.92 -68.09
C GLY A 646 -22.04 43.04 -67.31
N GLU A 647 -21.97 43.08 -65.99
CA GLU A 647 -22.44 44.20 -65.16
C GLU A 647 -21.27 45.15 -64.83
N THR A 648 -21.53 46.47 -64.80
CA THR A 648 -20.50 47.47 -64.50
C THR A 648 -20.13 47.43 -63.02
N GLU A 649 -18.83 47.37 -62.73
CA GLU A 649 -18.32 47.38 -61.35
C GLU A 649 -17.83 48.79 -60.98
N THR A 650 -17.96 49.14 -59.70
CA THR A 650 -17.52 50.43 -59.16
C THR A 650 -16.04 50.35 -58.79
N ILE A 651 -15.22 51.25 -59.33
CA ILE A 651 -13.85 51.48 -58.84
C ILE A 651 -13.96 52.11 -57.44
N ALA A 652 -13.27 51.54 -56.46
CA ALA A 652 -13.29 52.01 -55.08
C ALA A 652 -12.84 53.48 -54.99
N ASP A 653 -13.58 54.30 -54.23
CA ASP A 653 -13.33 55.74 -54.20
C ASP A 653 -11.92 56.05 -53.66
N GLY A 654 -11.17 56.88 -54.38
CA GLY A 654 -9.76 57.16 -54.09
C GLY A 654 -8.77 55.99 -54.32
N SER A 655 -9.18 54.87 -54.93
CA SER A 655 -8.24 53.80 -55.33
C SER A 655 -7.53 54.08 -56.65
N LEU A 656 -8.14 54.87 -57.55
CA LEU A 656 -7.58 55.19 -58.86
C LEU A 656 -6.34 56.09 -58.75
N ARG A 657 -5.17 55.50 -58.99
CA ARG A 657 -3.86 56.11 -58.78
C ARG A 657 -2.91 55.72 -59.90
N PHE A 658 -2.27 56.71 -60.53
CA PHE A 658 -1.03 56.43 -61.24
C PHE A 658 0.09 56.48 -60.23
N ASP A 659 0.79 55.37 -60.11
CA ASP A 659 2.09 55.31 -59.50
C ASP A 659 3.13 55.74 -60.55
N ALA A 660 3.76 56.89 -60.29
CA ALA A 660 4.76 57.50 -61.16
C ALA A 660 6.18 56.93 -60.96
N GLU A 661 6.34 55.90 -60.12
CA GLU A 661 7.60 55.18 -59.91
C GLU A 661 7.60 53.85 -60.68
N THR A 662 6.48 53.11 -60.63
CA THR A 662 6.32 51.84 -61.35
C THR A 662 5.79 52.00 -62.77
N ASP A 663 5.38 53.21 -63.15
CA ASP A 663 4.61 53.50 -64.35
C ASP A 663 3.26 52.78 -64.40
N ILE A 664 2.72 52.39 -63.25
CA ILE A 664 1.50 51.61 -63.16
C ILE A 664 0.33 52.53 -62.84
N LEU A 665 -0.62 52.59 -63.77
CA LEU A 665 -1.98 52.99 -63.42
C LEU A 665 -2.66 51.84 -62.70
N SER A 666 -2.87 52.00 -61.40
CA SER A 666 -3.50 51.02 -60.52
C SER A 666 -4.84 51.51 -59.97
N PHE A 667 -5.76 50.57 -59.73
CA PHE A 667 -7.03 50.83 -59.07
C PHE A 667 -7.68 49.53 -58.58
N GLU A 668 -8.65 49.64 -57.68
CA GLU A 668 -9.30 48.49 -57.03
C GLU A 668 -10.82 48.59 -57.21
N LEU A 669 -11.52 47.47 -57.14
CA LEU A 669 -12.99 47.46 -57.16
C LEU A 669 -13.54 47.53 -55.73
N GLU A 670 -14.67 48.24 -55.55
CA GLU A 670 -15.29 48.48 -54.23
C GLU A 670 -15.61 47.20 -53.44
N ARG A 671 -15.76 46.06 -54.13
CA ARG A 671 -16.04 44.73 -53.56
C ARG A 671 -14.94 43.69 -53.87
N GLY A 672 -13.75 44.16 -54.25
CA GLY A 672 -12.61 43.34 -54.63
C GLY A 672 -12.83 42.51 -55.90
N LEU A 673 -11.86 41.64 -56.19
CA LEU A 673 -12.09 40.51 -57.08
C LEU A 673 -12.76 39.37 -56.30
N LYS A 674 -13.64 38.61 -56.94
CA LYS A 674 -14.28 37.43 -56.35
C LYS A 674 -13.76 36.16 -57.00
N PRO A 675 -13.62 35.03 -56.26
CA PRO A 675 -13.16 33.77 -56.83
C PRO A 675 -14.10 33.29 -57.95
N GLY A 676 -13.55 32.51 -58.87
CA GLY A 676 -14.25 31.90 -60.00
C GLY A 676 -15.17 32.83 -60.82
N SER A 677 -14.69 34.01 -61.26
CA SER A 677 -15.47 35.08 -61.93
C SER A 677 -14.71 35.76 -63.11
N ARG A 678 -15.39 36.46 -64.04
CA ARG A 678 -14.80 37.12 -65.26
C ARG A 678 -14.96 38.66 -65.33
N TYR A 679 -13.96 39.37 -65.88
CA TYR A 679 -13.83 40.86 -65.88
C TYR A 679 -13.31 41.50 -67.23
N GLU A 680 -13.50 42.83 -67.42
CA GLU A 680 -13.11 43.68 -68.61
C GLU A 680 -12.68 45.14 -68.24
N VAL A 681 -11.70 45.78 -68.94
CA VAL A 681 -10.99 47.06 -68.55
C VAL A 681 -10.61 48.03 -69.72
N VAL A 682 -10.60 49.38 -69.52
CA VAL A 682 -10.27 50.48 -70.53
C VAL A 682 -9.54 51.73 -69.94
N ILE A 683 -8.59 52.40 -70.66
CA ILE A 683 -7.78 53.61 -70.24
C ILE A 683 -7.47 54.65 -71.39
N ASP A 684 -7.37 55.97 -71.11
CA ASP A 684 -7.04 57.12 -72.03
C ASP A 684 -5.53 57.40 -72.29
N GLY A 685 -5.17 57.84 -73.51
CA GLY A 685 -3.78 58.05 -73.95
C GLY A 685 -3.12 59.43 -73.80
N SER A 686 -3.82 60.47 -73.34
CA SER A 686 -3.28 61.85 -73.27
C SER A 686 -2.17 62.06 -72.22
N LEU A 687 -2.08 61.14 -71.27
CA LEU A 687 -1.26 61.27 -70.07
C LEU A 687 0.25 61.25 -70.37
N ALA A 688 0.70 60.63 -71.45
CA ALA A 688 2.11 60.29 -71.68
C ALA A 688 3.03 61.45 -72.20
N GLY A 689 2.80 62.68 -71.74
CA GLY A 689 3.70 63.83 -71.97
C GLY A 689 3.79 64.35 -73.41
N PRO A 690 4.64 65.39 -73.67
CA PRO A 690 4.61 66.14 -74.93
C PRO A 690 5.01 65.35 -76.19
N LEU A 691 5.60 64.16 -76.02
CA LEU A 691 6.14 63.35 -77.10
C LEU A 691 5.20 62.19 -77.53
N GLN A 692 4.26 61.72 -76.69
CA GLN A 692 3.40 60.56 -77.01
C GLN A 692 2.03 60.92 -77.65
N VAL A 693 1.42 62.04 -77.27
CA VAL A 693 0.05 62.42 -77.72
C VAL A 693 -0.06 62.58 -79.26
N VAL A 694 1.06 62.81 -79.93
CA VAL A 694 1.15 62.93 -81.40
C VAL A 694 1.26 61.56 -82.09
N GLY A 695 1.33 60.45 -81.34
CA GLY A 695 1.67 59.10 -81.79
C GLY A 695 0.54 58.07 -81.87
N ALA A 696 -0.10 57.66 -80.76
CA ALA A 696 -0.66 56.30 -80.61
C ALA A 696 -2.17 56.12 -80.26
N GLY A 697 -2.74 56.73 -79.21
CA GLY A 697 -4.16 56.54 -78.80
C GLY A 697 -4.39 55.80 -77.45
N ASP A 698 -5.60 55.27 -77.23
CA ASP A 698 -6.13 54.68 -75.96
C ASP A 698 -5.93 53.13 -75.82
N PHE A 699 -6.27 52.54 -74.65
CA PHE A 699 -5.90 51.17 -74.21
C PHE A 699 -7.07 50.29 -73.64
N THR A 700 -7.09 48.93 -73.75
CA THR A 700 -8.24 48.03 -73.36
C THR A 700 -7.93 46.49 -73.22
N TRP A 701 -8.54 45.71 -72.27
CA TRP A 701 -8.43 44.20 -72.14
C TRP A 701 -9.48 43.43 -71.25
N GLN A 702 -9.34 42.09 -71.01
CA GLN A 702 -10.23 41.17 -70.21
C GLN A 702 -9.49 40.03 -69.42
N PHE A 703 -10.08 39.45 -68.35
CA PHE A 703 -9.54 38.29 -67.57
C PHE A 703 -10.57 37.44 -66.74
N GLN A 704 -10.16 36.33 -66.08
CA GLN A 704 -10.94 35.53 -65.10
C GLN A 704 -10.13 35.08 -63.86
N THR A 705 -10.79 34.86 -62.71
CA THR A 705 -10.18 34.41 -61.43
C THR A 705 -10.14 32.90 -61.20
N ILE A 706 -9.23 32.44 -60.33
CA ILE A 706 -9.02 31.04 -59.91
C ILE A 706 -10.28 30.49 -59.23
N ILE A 707 -10.49 29.18 -59.39
CA ILE A 707 -11.54 28.41 -58.71
C ILE A 707 -10.87 27.61 -57.57
N PRO A 708 -11.04 27.99 -56.29
CA PRO A 708 -10.47 27.25 -55.15
C PRO A 708 -10.80 25.76 -55.18
N GLN A 709 -9.81 24.91 -54.90
CA GLN A 709 -9.94 23.46 -54.82
C GLN A 709 -9.58 22.98 -53.41
N LEU A 710 -10.27 21.97 -52.89
CA LEU A 710 -9.92 21.32 -51.63
C LEU A 710 -8.65 20.48 -51.81
N LEU A 711 -7.59 20.79 -51.05
CA LEU A 711 -6.29 20.11 -51.09
C LEU A 711 -6.19 18.98 -50.06
N SER A 712 -6.64 19.24 -48.84
CA SER A 712 -6.63 18.29 -47.72
C SER A 712 -7.80 18.55 -46.78
N ASN A 713 -8.23 17.50 -46.09
CA ASN A 713 -9.25 17.55 -45.05
C ASN A 713 -8.77 16.71 -43.85
N SER A 714 -9.06 17.17 -42.64
CA SER A 714 -8.74 16.50 -41.39
C SER A 714 -9.86 16.69 -40.39
N PRO A 715 -10.38 15.64 -39.74
CA PRO A 715 -10.09 14.23 -39.98
C PRO A 715 -10.68 13.69 -41.30
N GLU A 716 -10.07 12.62 -41.82
CA GLU A 716 -10.54 11.80 -42.96
C GLU A 716 -10.59 10.32 -42.55
N GLY A 717 -11.57 9.55 -43.04
CA GLY A 717 -11.58 8.09 -42.90
C GLY A 717 -11.87 7.59 -41.47
N GLU A 718 -11.16 6.55 -41.02
CA GLU A 718 -11.24 6.07 -39.62
C GLU A 718 -10.19 6.79 -38.77
N VAL A 719 -10.62 7.33 -37.63
CA VAL A 719 -9.82 8.19 -36.76
C VAL A 719 -9.34 7.40 -35.53
N ASP A 720 -8.03 7.38 -35.26
CA ASP A 720 -7.47 6.72 -34.08
C ASP A 720 -7.61 7.55 -32.79
N VAL A 721 -7.47 8.87 -32.88
CA VAL A 721 -7.56 9.81 -31.75
C VAL A 721 -8.41 11.01 -32.16
N ALA A 722 -9.38 11.38 -31.32
CA ALA A 722 -10.26 12.52 -31.58
C ALA A 722 -9.46 13.83 -31.73
N PRO A 723 -9.51 14.52 -32.89
CA PRO A 723 -8.93 15.84 -33.02
C PRO A 723 -9.82 16.89 -32.32
N GLU A 724 -9.21 17.97 -31.86
CA GLU A 724 -9.95 19.08 -31.23
C GLU A 724 -10.72 19.92 -32.26
N ARG A 725 -10.22 20.02 -33.50
CA ARG A 725 -10.76 20.84 -34.59
C ARG A 725 -10.96 20.04 -35.86
N ILE A 726 -11.86 20.49 -36.72
CA ILE A 726 -12.06 20.00 -38.09
C ILE A 726 -11.50 21.05 -39.05
N GLU A 727 -10.67 20.63 -39.99
CA GLU A 727 -9.88 21.51 -40.85
C GLU A 727 -9.95 21.08 -42.32
N ALA A 728 -10.05 22.06 -43.21
CA ALA A 728 -10.10 21.91 -44.66
C ALA A 728 -9.16 22.94 -45.33
N THR A 729 -8.15 22.47 -46.06
CA THR A 729 -7.16 23.33 -46.71
C THR A 729 -7.54 23.55 -48.17
N PHE A 730 -7.63 24.80 -48.61
CA PHE A 730 -7.96 25.18 -49.98
C PHE A 730 -6.74 25.66 -50.78
N SER A 731 -6.81 25.54 -52.11
CA SER A 731 -5.73 25.90 -53.03
C SER A 731 -5.64 27.39 -53.37
N ALA A 732 -6.60 28.19 -52.91
CA ALA A 732 -6.75 29.63 -53.10
C ALA A 732 -7.86 30.14 -52.18
N ASP A 733 -7.97 31.46 -52.01
CA ASP A 733 -8.97 32.09 -51.14
C ASP A 733 -10.41 31.81 -51.56
N ILE A 734 -11.23 31.47 -50.56
CA ILE A 734 -12.69 31.34 -50.68
C ILE A 734 -13.39 32.70 -50.46
N ASP A 735 -14.62 32.85 -50.94
CA ASP A 735 -15.42 34.07 -50.77
C ASP A 735 -15.90 34.20 -49.31
N ILE A 736 -15.06 34.82 -48.48
CA ILE A 736 -15.29 34.97 -47.04
C ILE A 736 -16.56 35.76 -46.69
N ASP A 737 -17.06 36.62 -47.60
CA ASP A 737 -18.35 37.32 -47.42
C ASP A 737 -19.55 36.36 -47.39
N LEU A 738 -19.37 35.16 -47.95
CA LEU A 738 -20.36 34.09 -47.92
C LEU A 738 -20.11 33.09 -46.78
N LEU A 739 -18.98 33.14 -46.07
CA LEU A 739 -18.63 32.16 -45.04
C LEU A 739 -19.52 32.28 -43.80
N ASN A 740 -20.40 31.32 -43.58
CA ASN A 740 -21.24 31.22 -42.38
C ASN A 740 -21.75 29.78 -42.15
N ALA A 741 -22.54 29.56 -41.09
CA ALA A 741 -23.09 28.25 -40.74
C ALA A 741 -24.13 27.69 -41.73
N GLU A 742 -24.60 28.48 -42.71
CA GLU A 742 -25.40 27.97 -43.83
C GLU A 742 -24.51 27.42 -44.96
N THR A 743 -23.28 27.91 -45.14
CA THR A 743 -22.36 27.47 -46.21
C THR A 743 -21.34 26.43 -45.75
N VAL A 744 -21.14 26.25 -44.44
CA VAL A 744 -20.34 25.16 -43.87
C VAL A 744 -21.22 24.38 -42.93
N ARG A 745 -21.47 23.11 -43.28
CA ARG A 745 -22.38 22.22 -42.55
C ARG A 745 -21.68 20.93 -42.19
N ILE A 746 -22.07 20.38 -41.06
CA ILE A 746 -21.68 19.05 -40.63
C ILE A 746 -22.88 18.29 -40.11
N ALA A 747 -22.93 17.00 -40.39
CA ALA A 747 -23.96 16.09 -39.90
C ALA A 747 -23.32 14.88 -39.23
N ARG A 748 -23.83 14.49 -38.06
CA ARG A 748 -23.53 13.21 -37.39
C ARG A 748 -24.69 12.26 -37.66
N GLU A 749 -24.41 11.08 -38.21
CA GLU A 749 -25.45 10.09 -38.56
C GLU A 749 -26.62 10.67 -39.39
N SER A 750 -26.33 11.63 -40.28
CA SER A 750 -27.31 12.42 -41.07
C SER A 750 -28.16 13.44 -40.29
N GLU A 751 -27.92 13.67 -39.00
CA GLU A 751 -28.48 14.79 -38.22
C GLU A 751 -27.49 15.97 -38.20
N THR A 752 -27.96 17.19 -38.50
CA THR A 752 -27.11 18.40 -38.53
C THR A 752 -26.61 18.76 -37.14
N GLU A 753 -25.30 18.93 -37.00
CA GLU A 753 -24.62 19.35 -35.77
C GLU A 753 -24.35 20.86 -35.76
N ILE A 754 -24.18 21.44 -34.58
CA ILE A 754 -23.96 22.88 -34.38
C ILE A 754 -22.47 23.16 -34.26
N ILE A 755 -21.97 24.01 -35.16
CA ILE A 755 -20.62 24.59 -35.09
C ILE A 755 -20.57 25.58 -33.93
N ALA A 756 -19.54 25.50 -33.08
CA ALA A 756 -19.39 26.35 -31.91
C ALA A 756 -19.27 27.83 -32.31
N ASP A 757 -19.90 28.74 -31.57
CA ASP A 757 -19.96 30.16 -31.92
C ASP A 757 -18.55 30.79 -32.01
N GLY A 758 -18.35 31.60 -33.05
CA GLY A 758 -17.05 32.15 -33.42
C GLY A 758 -15.97 31.14 -33.87
N SER A 759 -16.18 29.82 -33.78
CA SER A 759 -15.14 28.82 -34.09
C SER A 759 -14.83 28.66 -35.57
N LEU A 760 -15.79 28.99 -36.44
CA LEU A 760 -15.65 28.95 -37.90
C LEU A 760 -14.77 30.12 -38.38
N ARG A 761 -13.54 29.81 -38.79
CA ARG A 761 -12.59 30.80 -39.35
C ARG A 761 -11.78 30.22 -40.50
N PHE A 762 -11.63 31.01 -41.56
CA PHE A 762 -10.70 30.78 -42.65
C PHE A 762 -9.46 31.65 -42.42
N ASP A 763 -8.29 31.01 -42.42
CA ASP A 763 -6.99 31.67 -42.42
C ASP A 763 -6.48 31.73 -43.86
N ALA A 764 -6.29 32.95 -44.38
CA ALA A 764 -5.85 33.20 -45.74
C ALA A 764 -4.33 33.01 -45.93
N GLU A 765 -3.52 33.05 -44.86
CA GLU A 765 -2.07 32.79 -44.98
C GLU A 765 -1.78 31.31 -45.15
N THR A 766 -2.55 30.45 -44.46
CA THR A 766 -2.41 28.99 -44.52
C THR A 766 -3.39 28.30 -45.47
N GLY A 767 -4.43 29.01 -45.91
CA GLY A 767 -5.54 28.47 -46.71
C GLY A 767 -6.45 27.51 -45.92
N ILE A 768 -6.40 27.52 -44.58
CA ILE A 768 -7.11 26.57 -43.72
C ILE A 768 -8.44 27.15 -43.24
N LEU A 769 -9.54 26.50 -43.61
CA LEU A 769 -10.83 26.64 -42.95
C LEU A 769 -10.89 25.68 -41.75
N GLY A 770 -10.93 26.22 -40.53
CA GLY A 770 -11.01 25.43 -39.29
C GLY A 770 -12.26 25.75 -38.47
N PHE A 771 -12.88 24.74 -37.84
CA PHE A 771 -14.04 24.90 -36.96
C PHE A 771 -14.16 23.79 -35.90
N GLU A 772 -14.97 24.05 -34.87
CA GLU A 772 -15.23 23.16 -33.73
C GLU A 772 -16.73 22.92 -33.58
N LEU A 773 -17.15 21.82 -32.91
CA LEU A 773 -18.57 21.56 -32.61
C LEU A 773 -18.92 21.99 -31.19
N GLU A 774 -20.09 22.59 -30.99
CA GLU A 774 -20.57 23.06 -29.67
C GLU A 774 -20.58 21.93 -28.61
N ARG A 775 -20.77 20.68 -29.05
CA ARG A 775 -20.82 19.48 -28.19
C ARG A 775 -19.64 18.52 -28.40
N GLY A 776 -18.60 18.98 -29.10
CA GLY A 776 -17.44 18.18 -29.48
C GLY A 776 -17.75 17.03 -30.44
N LEU A 777 -16.71 16.25 -30.76
CA LEU A 777 -16.84 15.00 -31.51
C LEU A 777 -17.29 13.87 -30.57
N LYS A 778 -18.32 13.13 -30.98
CA LYS A 778 -18.91 12.04 -30.20
C LYS A 778 -18.33 10.69 -30.67
N PRO A 779 -17.95 9.80 -29.74
CA PRO A 779 -17.28 8.54 -30.08
C PRO A 779 -18.19 7.59 -30.86
N GLY A 780 -17.60 6.63 -31.56
CA GLY A 780 -18.31 5.60 -32.34
C GLY A 780 -19.38 6.15 -33.28
N SER A 781 -19.17 7.34 -33.84
CA SER A 781 -20.11 8.08 -34.68
C SER A 781 -19.50 8.41 -36.04
N ARG A 782 -20.32 8.38 -37.09
CA ARG A 782 -19.96 8.83 -38.44
C ARG A 782 -20.37 10.29 -38.65
N TYR A 783 -19.44 11.07 -39.20
CA TYR A 783 -19.61 12.46 -39.56
C TYR A 783 -19.52 12.66 -41.07
N GLU A 784 -20.29 13.61 -41.58
CA GLU A 784 -20.28 14.08 -42.97
C GLU A 784 -20.16 15.61 -42.96
N VAL A 785 -19.12 16.14 -43.59
CA VAL A 785 -18.90 17.59 -43.73
C VAL A 785 -19.23 17.99 -45.16
N ALA A 786 -19.93 19.12 -45.31
CA ALA A 786 -20.29 19.70 -46.59
C ALA A 786 -19.99 21.22 -46.57
N ILE A 787 -19.18 21.66 -47.52
CA ILE A 787 -18.82 23.06 -47.75
C ILE A 787 -19.41 23.48 -49.10
N ASP A 788 -20.29 24.49 -49.07
CA ASP A 788 -21.03 24.97 -50.23
C ASP A 788 -20.09 25.46 -51.35
N GLY A 789 -20.29 24.96 -52.57
CA GLY A 789 -19.43 25.25 -53.71
C GLY A 789 -19.45 26.73 -54.12
N SER A 790 -20.43 27.52 -53.69
CA SER A 790 -20.48 28.97 -53.93
C SER A 790 -19.33 29.73 -53.25
N LEU A 791 -18.73 29.19 -52.19
CA LEU A 791 -17.53 29.74 -51.56
C LEU A 791 -16.33 29.76 -52.52
N ALA A 792 -16.30 28.90 -53.55
CA ALA A 792 -15.29 28.91 -54.61
C ALA A 792 -15.75 29.61 -55.91
N GLY A 793 -16.84 30.38 -55.83
CA GLY A 793 -17.33 31.24 -56.91
C GLY A 793 -18.30 30.58 -57.89
N PRO A 794 -18.96 31.38 -58.77
CA PRO A 794 -19.99 30.89 -59.67
C PRO A 794 -19.49 29.85 -60.69
N LEU A 795 -18.19 29.85 -61.03
CA LEU A 795 -17.59 28.81 -61.88
C LEU A 795 -17.46 27.44 -61.18
N GLN A 796 -17.26 27.36 -59.84
CA GLN A 796 -17.27 26.09 -59.11
C GLN A 796 -18.67 25.46 -59.12
N VAL A 797 -19.70 26.26 -58.81
CA VAL A 797 -21.10 25.82 -58.72
C VAL A 797 -21.59 25.17 -60.02
N VAL A 798 -21.12 25.67 -61.17
CA VAL A 798 -21.45 25.12 -62.49
C VAL A 798 -20.57 23.92 -62.88
N GLY A 799 -19.36 23.81 -62.33
CA GLY A 799 -18.35 22.82 -62.72
C GLY A 799 -18.32 21.53 -61.90
N ALA A 800 -18.35 21.64 -60.56
CA ALA A 800 -18.09 20.52 -59.64
C ALA A 800 -19.01 20.47 -58.40
N GLY A 801 -19.59 21.60 -57.98
CA GLY A 801 -20.51 21.65 -56.83
C GLY A 801 -19.81 21.73 -55.46
N ASP A 802 -20.53 21.30 -54.42
CA ASP A 802 -20.11 21.35 -53.01
C ASP A 802 -18.95 20.39 -52.71
N PHE A 803 -18.07 20.77 -51.77
CA PHE A 803 -17.00 19.92 -51.27
C PHE A 803 -17.53 19.07 -50.10
N THR A 804 -17.51 17.74 -50.25
CA THR A 804 -18.05 16.82 -49.22
C THR A 804 -17.07 15.69 -48.89
N TRP A 805 -16.87 15.41 -47.60
CA TRP A 805 -16.15 14.22 -47.15
C TRP A 805 -16.78 13.64 -45.88
N GLN A 806 -16.31 12.45 -45.47
CA GLN A 806 -16.84 11.73 -44.32
C GLN A 806 -15.71 11.09 -43.50
N PHE A 807 -15.90 11.03 -42.19
CA PHE A 807 -15.00 10.36 -41.26
C PHE A 807 -15.77 9.63 -40.16
N GLN A 808 -15.08 8.77 -39.42
CA GLN A 808 -15.63 7.91 -38.38
C GLN A 808 -14.77 7.99 -37.12
N MET A 809 -15.40 8.35 -36.00
CA MET A 809 -14.77 8.33 -34.69
C MET A 809 -14.57 6.88 -34.19
N PRO A 810 -13.52 6.60 -33.42
CA PRO A 810 -13.22 5.24 -32.97
C PRO A 810 -14.36 4.75 -32.07
N VAL A 811 -14.72 3.47 -32.21
CA VAL A 811 -15.71 2.82 -31.33
C VAL A 811 -14.99 2.42 -30.05
N PRO A 812 -15.38 2.91 -28.86
CA PRO A 812 -14.66 2.57 -27.64
C PRO A 812 -14.82 1.09 -27.30
N HIS A 813 -13.71 0.43 -26.95
CA HIS A 813 -13.68 -0.90 -26.39
C HIS A 813 -13.21 -0.88 -24.94
N LEU A 814 -13.58 -1.93 -24.21
CA LEU A 814 -13.21 -2.13 -22.81
C LEU A 814 -11.75 -2.60 -22.76
N ALA A 815 -10.84 -1.75 -22.27
CA ALA A 815 -9.43 -2.05 -22.12
C ALA A 815 -9.17 -2.90 -20.87
N SER A 816 -9.79 -2.55 -19.74
CA SER A 816 -9.70 -3.30 -18.48
C SER A 816 -10.92 -3.03 -17.57
N THR A 817 -11.11 -3.89 -16.56
CA THR A 817 -12.11 -3.70 -15.49
C THR A 817 -11.52 -4.06 -14.14
N SER A 818 -12.01 -3.41 -13.08
CA SER A 818 -11.89 -3.91 -11.72
C SER A 818 -13.29 -4.17 -11.14
N PRO A 819 -13.60 -5.37 -10.64
CA PRO A 819 -12.81 -6.60 -10.77
C PRO A 819 -12.58 -7.02 -12.22
N GLU A 820 -11.55 -7.82 -12.46
CA GLU A 820 -11.26 -8.37 -13.78
C GLU A 820 -12.41 -9.25 -14.29
N ARG A 821 -12.49 -9.39 -15.62
CA ARG A 821 -13.52 -10.23 -16.26
C ARG A 821 -13.37 -11.69 -15.83
N ASP A 822 -14.49 -12.26 -15.41
CA ASP A 822 -14.65 -13.64 -14.94
C ASP A 822 -13.84 -13.97 -13.67
N ALA A 823 -13.40 -12.95 -12.94
CA ALA A 823 -12.75 -13.09 -11.63
C ALA A 823 -13.67 -13.79 -10.61
N ALA A 824 -13.08 -14.65 -9.78
CA ALA A 824 -13.75 -15.40 -8.73
C ALA A 824 -13.09 -15.16 -7.37
N ASP A 825 -13.75 -15.62 -6.30
CA ASP A 825 -13.27 -15.55 -4.92
C ASP A 825 -12.89 -14.15 -4.41
N LEU A 826 -13.61 -13.13 -4.92
CA LEU A 826 -13.41 -11.73 -4.52
C LEU A 826 -13.99 -11.43 -3.13
N GLY A 827 -13.25 -10.64 -2.35
CA GLY A 827 -13.72 -10.12 -1.06
C GLY A 827 -14.83 -9.06 -1.21
N THR A 828 -15.56 -8.81 -0.11
CA THR A 828 -16.72 -7.89 -0.06
C THR A 828 -16.40 -6.50 0.48
N ALA A 829 -15.19 -6.28 1.02
CA ALA A 829 -14.85 -5.12 1.85
C ALA A 829 -14.82 -3.77 1.11
N SER A 830 -14.43 -3.74 -0.17
CA SER A 830 -14.53 -2.54 -1.03
C SER A 830 -14.33 -2.95 -2.49
N ALA A 831 -15.32 -2.65 -3.34
CA ALA A 831 -15.25 -2.89 -4.76
C ALA A 831 -16.03 -1.80 -5.51
N ALA A 832 -15.41 -0.62 -5.60
CA ALA A 832 -15.77 0.31 -6.65
C ALA A 832 -15.49 -0.38 -7.99
N LEU A 833 -16.55 -0.63 -8.75
CA LEU A 833 -16.51 -1.24 -10.07
C LEU A 833 -15.93 -0.20 -11.03
N THR A 834 -14.89 -0.58 -11.76
CA THR A 834 -14.30 0.28 -12.80
C THR A 834 -14.38 -0.39 -14.16
N ALA A 835 -14.58 0.44 -15.18
CA ALA A 835 -14.45 0.10 -16.60
C ALA A 835 -13.58 1.16 -17.27
N THR A 836 -12.39 0.76 -17.71
CA THR A 836 -11.45 1.61 -18.45
C THR A 836 -11.58 1.31 -19.93
N PHE A 837 -11.66 2.35 -20.75
CA PHE A 837 -11.85 2.24 -22.20
C PHE A 837 -10.58 2.64 -22.97
N ASP A 838 -10.38 2.05 -24.15
CA ASP A 838 -9.26 2.42 -25.02
C ASP A 838 -9.40 3.83 -25.61
N ASN A 839 -10.65 4.24 -25.86
CA ASN A 839 -11.06 5.53 -26.38
C ASN A 839 -12.12 6.18 -25.48
N PRO A 840 -12.29 7.51 -25.49
CA PRO A 840 -13.31 8.17 -24.69
C PRO A 840 -14.72 7.69 -25.03
N ILE A 841 -15.57 7.50 -24.02
CA ILE A 841 -17.00 7.23 -24.18
C ILE A 841 -17.84 8.53 -24.14
N ASP A 842 -19.11 8.47 -24.57
CA ASP A 842 -20.01 9.61 -24.50
C ASP A 842 -20.50 9.83 -23.05
N ALA A 843 -19.79 10.70 -22.33
CA ALA A 843 -20.03 10.99 -20.91
C ALA A 843 -21.46 11.48 -20.62
N ASP A 844 -22.08 12.22 -21.56
CA ASP A 844 -23.49 12.68 -21.43
C ASP A 844 -24.49 11.51 -21.37
N LEU A 845 -24.10 10.35 -21.92
CA LEU A 845 -24.90 9.14 -21.94
C LEU A 845 -24.52 8.15 -20.82
N LEU A 846 -23.42 8.36 -20.10
CA LEU A 846 -23.04 7.55 -18.93
C LEU A 846 -23.85 7.98 -17.69
N VAL A 847 -25.16 7.73 -17.75
CA VAL A 847 -26.11 7.93 -16.64
C VAL A 847 -26.52 6.58 -16.05
N ALA A 848 -27.07 6.59 -14.84
CA ALA A 848 -27.48 5.37 -14.13
C ALA A 848 -28.43 4.47 -14.95
N ASP A 849 -29.37 5.05 -15.70
CA ASP A 849 -30.29 4.31 -16.58
C ASP A 849 -29.59 3.51 -17.69
N ASN A 850 -28.32 3.85 -18.01
CA ASN A 850 -27.48 3.16 -18.99
C ASN A 850 -26.45 2.21 -18.33
N VAL A 851 -26.44 2.06 -17.00
CA VAL A 851 -25.51 1.18 -16.27
C VAL A 851 -26.29 0.26 -15.34
N SER A 852 -26.46 -1.00 -15.76
CA SER A 852 -27.16 -2.04 -15.00
C SER A 852 -26.17 -3.03 -14.36
N VAL A 853 -26.39 -3.37 -13.10
CA VAL A 853 -25.68 -4.47 -12.42
C VAL A 853 -26.69 -5.56 -12.04
N LEU A 854 -26.41 -6.79 -12.44
CA LEU A 854 -27.24 -7.97 -12.14
C LEU A 854 -26.58 -8.79 -11.03
N LYS A 855 -27.19 -8.82 -9.84
CA LYS A 855 -26.85 -9.69 -8.71
C LYS A 855 -27.62 -11.01 -8.85
N SER A 856 -26.91 -12.10 -9.13
CA SER A 856 -27.51 -13.43 -9.40
C SER A 856 -28.64 -13.40 -10.45
N GLY A 857 -28.52 -12.54 -11.46
CA GLY A 857 -29.50 -12.35 -12.53
C GLY A 857 -30.66 -11.39 -12.23
N ALA A 858 -30.73 -10.81 -11.03
CA ALA A 858 -31.68 -9.74 -10.68
C ALA A 858 -30.97 -8.38 -10.65
N GLU A 859 -31.60 -7.34 -11.20
CA GLU A 859 -31.02 -6.00 -11.26
C GLU A 859 -30.97 -5.32 -9.88
N VAL A 860 -29.84 -4.69 -9.56
CA VAL A 860 -29.60 -3.95 -8.32
C VAL A 860 -29.14 -2.53 -8.61
N ALA A 861 -29.50 -1.60 -7.71
CA ALA A 861 -29.15 -0.20 -7.84
C ALA A 861 -27.63 0.02 -7.68
N ILE A 862 -27.11 0.98 -8.44
CA ILE A 862 -25.74 1.49 -8.31
C ILE A 862 -25.72 2.85 -7.60
N SER A 863 -24.55 3.21 -7.07
CA SER A 863 -24.23 4.54 -6.53
C SER A 863 -22.91 5.06 -7.11
N ASP A 864 -22.64 6.34 -6.88
CA ASP A 864 -21.32 6.96 -7.11
C ASP A 864 -20.78 6.81 -8.53
N LEU A 865 -21.68 6.89 -9.53
CA LEU A 865 -21.33 6.85 -10.95
C LEU A 865 -20.59 8.12 -11.35
N ASP A 866 -19.33 7.95 -11.75
CA ASP A 866 -18.40 8.99 -12.17
C ASP A 866 -17.62 8.54 -13.42
N TYR A 867 -17.11 9.49 -14.18
CA TYR A 867 -16.26 9.23 -15.35
C TYR A 867 -15.12 10.24 -15.43
N ASN A 868 -13.90 9.73 -15.33
CA ASN A 868 -12.70 10.52 -15.55
C ASN A 868 -12.30 10.42 -17.04
N PRO A 869 -12.34 11.52 -17.80
CA PRO A 869 -12.05 11.50 -19.25
C PRO A 869 -10.57 11.26 -19.56
N ASP A 870 -9.66 11.81 -18.76
CA ASP A 870 -8.19 11.73 -18.96
C ASP A 870 -7.70 10.27 -18.88
N THR A 871 -8.21 9.53 -17.90
CA THR A 871 -7.95 8.10 -17.68
C THR A 871 -8.96 7.19 -18.36
N LYS A 872 -9.92 7.75 -19.12
CA LYS A 872 -10.99 7.02 -19.83
C LYS A 872 -11.71 5.99 -18.94
N THR A 873 -11.92 6.29 -17.67
CA THR A 873 -12.35 5.31 -16.66
C THR A 873 -13.68 5.72 -16.03
N ALA A 874 -14.69 4.87 -16.22
CA ALA A 874 -15.95 4.94 -15.47
C ALA A 874 -15.80 4.20 -14.14
N ARG A 875 -16.33 4.78 -13.06
CA ARG A 875 -16.33 4.22 -11.70
C ARG A 875 -17.74 4.28 -11.11
N PHE A 876 -18.17 3.23 -10.42
CA PHE A 876 -19.44 3.18 -9.68
C PHE A 876 -19.42 2.06 -8.63
N SER A 877 -20.37 2.07 -7.70
CA SER A 877 -20.51 1.02 -6.67
C SER A 877 -21.88 0.36 -6.73
N VAL A 878 -22.04 -0.84 -6.16
CA VAL A 878 -23.37 -1.40 -5.87
C VAL A 878 -23.90 -0.72 -4.61
N ALA A 879 -25.09 -0.10 -4.68
CA ALA A 879 -25.60 0.77 -3.61
C ALA A 879 -25.90 0.03 -2.28
N GLU A 880 -26.17 -1.27 -2.35
CA GLU A 880 -26.34 -2.16 -1.19
C GLU A 880 -25.04 -2.92 -0.81
N GLY A 881 -23.92 -2.60 -1.45
CA GLY A 881 -22.64 -3.31 -1.31
C GLY A 881 -22.58 -4.64 -2.07
N LEU A 882 -21.40 -5.27 -2.04
CA LEU A 882 -21.23 -6.64 -2.55
C LEU A 882 -21.61 -7.68 -1.49
N ARG A 883 -22.41 -8.66 -1.89
CA ARG A 883 -22.80 -9.81 -1.08
C ARG A 883 -21.79 -10.94 -1.28
N ALA A 884 -21.40 -11.64 -0.21
CA ALA A 884 -20.54 -12.82 -0.31
C ALA A 884 -21.24 -14.00 -1.03
N GLY A 885 -20.46 -14.91 -1.62
CA GLY A 885 -20.94 -16.09 -2.34
C GLY A 885 -21.97 -15.78 -3.42
N THR A 886 -21.77 -14.70 -4.18
CA THR A 886 -22.77 -14.15 -5.11
C THR A 886 -22.13 -13.83 -6.46
N SER A 887 -22.82 -14.18 -7.55
CA SER A 887 -22.41 -13.80 -8.91
C SER A 887 -22.95 -12.41 -9.27
N TYR A 888 -22.12 -11.63 -9.94
CA TYR A 888 -22.44 -10.31 -10.46
C TYR A 888 -22.15 -10.25 -11.95
N GLN A 889 -23.05 -9.62 -12.72
CA GLN A 889 -22.81 -9.24 -14.10
C GLN A 889 -23.03 -7.74 -14.25
N VAL A 890 -22.03 -7.03 -14.73
CA VAL A 890 -22.10 -5.60 -15.01
C VAL A 890 -22.40 -5.41 -16.49
N ARG A 891 -23.21 -4.40 -16.82
CA ARG A 891 -23.53 -4.04 -18.19
C ARG A 891 -23.69 -2.53 -18.36
N ILE A 892 -22.87 -1.94 -19.22
CA ILE A 892 -22.99 -0.54 -19.67
C ILE A 892 -23.61 -0.55 -21.07
N ALA A 893 -24.64 0.27 -21.29
CA ALA A 893 -25.42 0.30 -22.52
C ALA A 893 -24.55 0.67 -23.73
N ARG A 894 -24.83 0.04 -24.89
CA ARG A 894 -24.06 0.27 -26.12
C ARG A 894 -24.10 1.72 -26.60
N THR A 895 -25.17 2.45 -26.25
CA THR A 895 -25.38 3.87 -26.56
C THR A 895 -24.24 4.76 -26.05
N VAL A 896 -23.64 4.40 -24.92
CA VAL A 896 -22.47 5.09 -24.32
C VAL A 896 -21.22 5.00 -25.23
N GLY A 897 -21.14 3.97 -26.08
CA GLY A 897 -20.08 3.79 -27.07
C GLY A 897 -20.37 4.37 -28.46
N GLY A 898 -21.46 5.13 -28.60
CA GLY A 898 -21.89 5.70 -29.88
C GLY A 898 -22.74 4.76 -30.76
N PRO A 899 -23.31 5.28 -31.86
CA PRO A 899 -24.23 4.58 -32.75
C PRO A 899 -23.63 3.35 -33.46
N LEU A 900 -22.32 3.32 -33.73
CA LEU A 900 -21.65 2.19 -34.40
C LEU A 900 -21.38 1.00 -33.46
N ARG A 901 -21.49 1.20 -32.14
CA ARG A 901 -21.31 0.16 -31.12
C ARG A 901 -22.43 -0.88 -31.20
N GLN A 902 -22.09 -2.09 -31.66
CA GLN A 902 -23.08 -3.15 -31.87
C GLN A 902 -23.65 -3.72 -30.55
N GLU A 903 -22.79 -3.98 -29.58
CA GLU A 903 -23.12 -4.69 -28.32
C GLU A 903 -22.86 -3.83 -27.07
N ALA A 904 -23.59 -4.11 -26.00
CA ALA A 904 -23.32 -3.51 -24.70
C ALA A 904 -21.94 -3.92 -24.17
N TYR A 905 -21.32 -3.10 -23.35
CA TYR A 905 -20.15 -3.54 -22.58
C TYR A 905 -20.66 -4.45 -21.46
N SER A 906 -20.05 -5.61 -21.26
CA SER A 906 -20.40 -6.48 -20.14
C SER A 906 -19.22 -7.33 -19.70
N TRP A 907 -19.15 -7.57 -18.40
CA TRP A 907 -18.27 -8.54 -17.75
C TRP A 907 -19.00 -9.12 -16.54
N SER A 908 -18.55 -10.29 -16.08
CA SER A 908 -19.05 -10.92 -14.85
C SER A 908 -17.92 -11.13 -13.86
N PHE A 909 -18.27 -11.29 -12.59
CA PHE A 909 -17.36 -11.71 -11.52
C PHE A 909 -18.14 -12.41 -10.39
N GLN A 910 -17.43 -13.05 -9.46
CA GLN A 910 -18.02 -13.77 -8.33
C GLN A 910 -17.29 -13.43 -7.03
N THR A 911 -18.05 -13.19 -5.96
CA THR A 911 -17.50 -13.04 -4.61
C THR A 911 -17.29 -14.39 -3.94
N ALA A 912 -16.28 -14.47 -3.07
CA ALA A 912 -15.92 -15.69 -2.34
C ALA A 912 -17.09 -16.25 -1.54
N VAL A 913 -17.26 -17.57 -1.57
CA VAL A 913 -18.27 -18.29 -0.79
C VAL A 913 -17.77 -18.45 0.66
N PRO A 914 -18.46 -17.88 1.68
CA PRO A 914 -18.07 -18.05 3.08
C PRO A 914 -17.98 -19.52 3.49
N GLN A 915 -16.79 -19.94 3.93
CA GLN A 915 -16.50 -21.24 4.55
C GLN A 915 -16.22 -21.04 6.02
N VAL A 916 -16.66 -21.95 6.90
CA VAL A 916 -16.25 -21.94 8.31
C VAL A 916 -14.77 -22.30 8.41
N THR A 917 -13.99 -21.49 9.12
CA THR A 917 -12.55 -21.70 9.35
C THR A 917 -12.26 -22.22 10.75
N THR A 918 -12.89 -21.63 11.78
CA THR A 918 -12.80 -22.07 13.18
C THR A 918 -14.12 -21.89 13.91
N VAL A 919 -14.30 -22.62 15.01
CA VAL A 919 -15.42 -22.49 15.95
C VAL A 919 -14.90 -22.51 17.39
N LEU A 920 -15.63 -21.88 18.31
CA LEU A 920 -15.38 -21.91 19.75
C LEU A 920 -16.72 -22.09 20.48
N PRO A 921 -16.87 -23.02 21.44
CA PRO A 921 -15.98 -24.15 21.71
C PRO A 921 -15.75 -25.00 20.46
N ASP A 922 -14.66 -25.79 20.46
CA ASP A 922 -14.36 -26.73 19.38
C ASP A 922 -15.53 -27.69 19.11
N ALA A 923 -15.60 -28.20 17.88
CA ALA A 923 -16.64 -29.14 17.49
C ALA A 923 -16.58 -30.42 18.35
N ASP A 924 -17.73 -30.76 18.93
CA ASP A 924 -17.98 -31.86 19.86
C ASP A 924 -17.20 -31.78 21.19
N ALA A 925 -16.75 -30.57 21.58
CA ALA A 925 -16.12 -30.32 22.88
C ALA A 925 -17.02 -30.73 24.06
N ALA A 926 -16.42 -31.44 25.02
CA ALA A 926 -17.06 -31.84 26.28
C ALA A 926 -16.51 -31.03 27.45
N ASN A 927 -17.25 -31.00 28.57
CA ASN A 927 -16.89 -30.27 29.78
C ASN A 927 -16.60 -28.78 29.58
N VAL A 928 -17.35 -28.13 28.68
CA VAL A 928 -17.31 -26.67 28.53
C VAL A 928 -17.81 -26.00 29.81
N GLU A 929 -17.03 -25.07 30.37
CA GLU A 929 -17.41 -24.30 31.55
C GLU A 929 -18.64 -23.43 31.27
N ILE A 930 -19.57 -23.35 32.23
CA ILE A 930 -20.79 -22.53 32.08
C ILE A 930 -20.52 -21.02 32.11
N THR A 931 -19.30 -20.62 32.47
CA THR A 931 -18.80 -19.24 32.41
C THR A 931 -18.32 -18.83 31.03
N LEU A 932 -18.41 -19.72 30.02
CA LEU A 932 -18.24 -19.36 28.60
C LEU A 932 -19.03 -18.09 28.30
N ASP A 933 -18.39 -17.03 27.81
CA ASP A 933 -19.14 -15.81 27.51
C ASP A 933 -20.09 -16.06 26.31
N GLN A 934 -19.52 -16.57 25.21
CA GLN A 934 -20.20 -16.73 23.93
C GLN A 934 -19.60 -17.87 23.11
N ALA A 935 -20.43 -18.56 22.32
CA ALA A 935 -19.95 -19.43 21.26
C ALA A 935 -19.61 -18.56 20.04
N VAL A 936 -18.51 -18.85 19.33
CA VAL A 936 -18.00 -18.04 18.20
C VAL A 936 -17.82 -18.92 16.97
N VAL A 937 -18.10 -18.37 15.80
CA VAL A 937 -17.78 -18.96 14.50
C VAL A 937 -17.02 -17.96 13.63
N SER A 938 -15.95 -18.44 13.00
CA SER A 938 -15.15 -17.69 12.04
C SER A 938 -15.43 -18.18 10.62
N PHE A 939 -15.54 -17.25 9.68
CA PHE A 939 -15.70 -17.50 8.25
C PHE A 939 -14.50 -16.96 7.45
N SER A 940 -14.22 -17.59 6.30
CA SER A 940 -13.14 -17.21 5.38
C SER A 940 -13.30 -15.82 4.76
N VAL A 941 -14.53 -15.29 4.72
CA VAL A 941 -14.87 -13.91 4.34
C VAL A 941 -16.10 -13.44 5.15
N PRO A 942 -16.29 -12.12 5.33
CA PRO A 942 -17.48 -11.57 6.00
C PRO A 942 -18.79 -12.03 5.34
N LEU A 943 -19.77 -12.38 6.16
CA LEU A 943 -21.13 -12.70 5.72
C LEU A 943 -21.88 -11.43 5.28
N ASP A 944 -22.90 -11.62 4.44
CA ASP A 944 -23.91 -10.59 4.18
C ASP A 944 -24.57 -10.16 5.50
N ALA A 945 -24.46 -8.88 5.86
CA ALA A 945 -25.04 -8.33 7.08
C ALA A 945 -26.56 -8.62 7.18
N ASN A 946 -27.28 -8.66 6.06
CA ASN A 946 -28.71 -9.00 6.03
C ASN A 946 -29.00 -10.48 6.30
N GLN A 947 -27.97 -11.33 6.35
CA GLN A 947 -28.07 -12.75 6.71
C GLN A 947 -27.60 -13.03 8.15
N VAL A 948 -26.93 -12.09 8.82
CA VAL A 948 -26.53 -12.20 10.23
C VAL A 948 -27.75 -11.90 11.10
N THR A 949 -28.56 -12.91 11.35
CA THR A 949 -29.82 -12.78 12.11
C THR A 949 -30.08 -14.04 12.95
N ALA A 950 -30.79 -13.88 14.07
CA ALA A 950 -31.24 -15.01 14.91
C ALA A 950 -32.20 -16.00 14.20
N ALA A 951 -32.69 -15.68 12.99
CA ALA A 951 -33.43 -16.62 12.15
C ALA A 951 -32.50 -17.55 11.34
N ASN A 952 -31.29 -17.08 11.01
CA ASN A 952 -30.28 -17.84 10.28
C ASN A 952 -29.25 -18.51 11.20
N PHE A 953 -29.18 -18.11 12.47
CA PHE A 953 -28.30 -18.67 13.49
C PHE A 953 -29.14 -19.14 14.67
N LEU A 954 -29.25 -20.46 14.85
CA LEU A 954 -30.01 -21.07 15.92
C LEU A 954 -29.07 -21.73 16.92
N LEU A 955 -29.19 -21.36 18.19
CA LEU A 955 -28.64 -22.15 19.29
C LEU A 955 -29.74 -23.10 19.78
N LEU A 956 -29.47 -24.40 19.81
CA LEU A 956 -30.36 -25.41 20.36
C LEU A 956 -29.75 -26.01 21.63
N ARG A 957 -30.53 -26.09 22.71
CA ARG A 957 -30.20 -26.84 23.92
C ARG A 957 -31.08 -28.09 23.98
N GLU A 958 -30.49 -29.27 24.11
CA GLU A 958 -31.20 -30.56 24.02
C GLU A 958 -32.12 -30.68 22.79
N GLY A 959 -31.70 -30.13 21.65
CA GLY A 959 -32.48 -30.11 20.41
C GLY A 959 -33.72 -29.19 20.43
N GLN A 960 -33.85 -28.29 21.41
CA GLN A 960 -34.85 -27.22 21.44
C GLN A 960 -34.16 -25.87 21.26
N ALA A 961 -34.67 -25.03 20.35
CA ALA A 961 -34.13 -23.69 20.14
C ALA A 961 -34.26 -22.85 21.43
N VAL A 962 -33.17 -22.20 21.84
CA VAL A 962 -33.15 -21.23 22.95
C VAL A 962 -33.11 -19.80 22.39
N GLU A 963 -33.66 -18.86 23.15
CA GLU A 963 -33.56 -17.44 22.84
C GLU A 963 -32.10 -16.97 23.01
N LEU A 964 -31.57 -16.24 22.03
CA LEU A 964 -30.22 -15.67 22.08
C LEU A 964 -30.21 -14.37 22.88
N ARG A 965 -29.04 -13.90 23.33
CA ARG A 965 -28.90 -12.56 23.93
C ARG A 965 -29.36 -11.48 22.95
N ALA A 966 -29.66 -10.29 23.46
CA ALA A 966 -29.98 -9.15 22.61
C ALA A 966 -28.79 -8.86 21.66
N ASP A 967 -29.12 -8.52 20.41
CA ASP A 967 -28.18 -8.22 19.33
C ASP A 967 -27.32 -9.41 18.83
N ASP A 968 -27.54 -10.63 19.35
CA ASP A 968 -26.94 -11.85 18.78
C ASP A 968 -27.62 -12.30 17.46
N PRO A 969 -26.86 -12.78 16.46
CA PRO A 969 -25.42 -13.01 16.49
C PRO A 969 -24.58 -11.73 16.38
N LEU A 970 -23.71 -11.51 17.36
CA LEU A 970 -22.88 -10.33 17.47
C LEU A 970 -21.66 -10.42 16.53
N PRO A 971 -21.50 -9.54 15.54
CA PRO A 971 -20.26 -9.45 14.77
C PRO A 971 -19.12 -8.91 15.67
N LEU A 972 -18.07 -9.70 15.87
CA LEU A 972 -16.92 -9.32 16.70
C LEU A 972 -15.82 -8.60 15.89
N SER A 973 -15.61 -9.05 14.66
CA SER A 973 -14.65 -8.52 13.67
C SER A 973 -14.94 -9.17 12.31
N ASP A 974 -14.24 -8.78 11.25
CA ASP A 974 -14.46 -9.31 9.90
C ASP A 974 -14.44 -10.85 9.88
N GLY A 975 -15.56 -11.44 9.43
CA GLY A 975 -15.76 -12.88 9.36
C GLY A 975 -16.07 -13.59 10.68
N ARG A 976 -16.03 -12.92 11.85
CA ARG A 976 -16.26 -13.55 13.17
C ARG A 976 -17.57 -13.12 13.82
N TYR A 977 -18.40 -14.11 14.17
CA TYR A 977 -19.74 -13.93 14.74
C TYR A 977 -19.89 -14.74 16.02
N ALA A 978 -20.43 -14.11 17.05
CA ALA A 978 -20.69 -14.73 18.34
C ALA A 978 -22.19 -14.92 18.61
N LEU A 979 -22.53 -15.87 19.47
CA LEU A 979 -23.87 -16.07 19.98
C LEU A 979 -23.86 -16.75 21.36
N ALA A 980 -24.78 -16.35 22.22
CA ALA A 980 -24.96 -16.90 23.55
C ALA A 980 -26.46 -17.01 23.90
N PRO A 981 -26.86 -17.91 24.81
CA PRO A 981 -28.22 -17.98 25.30
C PRO A 981 -28.57 -16.75 26.16
N ALA A 982 -29.81 -16.26 26.05
CA ALA A 982 -30.34 -15.17 26.88
C ALA A 982 -30.44 -15.51 28.38
N ALA A 983 -30.50 -16.80 28.70
CA ALA A 983 -30.69 -17.33 30.05
C ALA A 983 -29.49 -18.18 30.51
N ASP A 984 -28.28 -17.68 30.21
CA ASP A 984 -26.97 -18.26 30.50
C ASP A 984 -26.76 -19.72 30.04
N TRP A 985 -25.53 -20.21 30.19
CA TRP A 985 -25.22 -21.61 29.87
C TRP A 985 -25.67 -22.51 31.03
N GLN A 986 -26.50 -23.49 30.70
CA GLN A 986 -27.01 -24.45 31.68
C GLN A 986 -25.97 -25.56 31.91
N VAL A 987 -25.76 -25.94 33.17
CA VAL A 987 -24.91 -27.08 33.58
C VAL A 987 -25.35 -28.38 32.91
N GLY A 988 -24.41 -29.30 32.69
CA GLY A 988 -24.64 -30.64 32.15
C GLY A 988 -25.63 -30.70 30.98
N SER A 989 -25.45 -29.87 29.97
CA SER A 989 -26.38 -29.69 28.84
C SER A 989 -25.66 -29.77 27.49
N ARG A 990 -26.30 -30.39 26.49
CA ARG A 990 -25.84 -30.39 25.08
C ARG A 990 -26.35 -29.15 24.36
N TYR A 991 -25.43 -28.47 23.70
CA TYR A 991 -25.70 -27.35 22.82
C TYR A 991 -25.33 -27.70 21.37
N ASN A 992 -26.11 -27.21 20.43
CA ASN A 992 -25.87 -27.36 18.99
C ASN A 992 -26.12 -26.01 18.32
N VAL A 993 -25.11 -25.48 17.62
CA VAL A 993 -25.26 -24.28 16.80
C VAL A 993 -25.60 -24.71 15.39
N GLN A 994 -26.67 -24.17 14.83
CA GLN A 994 -27.09 -24.39 13.45
C GLN A 994 -27.12 -23.09 12.69
N ILE A 995 -26.45 -23.06 11.54
CA ILE A 995 -26.35 -21.90 10.67
C ILE A 995 -26.98 -22.25 9.31
N SER A 996 -27.93 -21.41 8.90
CA SER A 996 -28.67 -21.54 7.65
C SER A 996 -27.72 -21.52 6.44
N PRO A 997 -27.94 -22.37 5.41
CA PRO A 997 -27.17 -22.32 4.18
C PRO A 997 -27.20 -20.94 3.47
N THR A 998 -28.20 -20.11 3.77
CA THR A 998 -28.40 -18.80 3.13
C THR A 998 -27.29 -17.79 3.46
N VAL A 999 -26.53 -18.00 4.55
CA VAL A 999 -25.41 -17.13 4.92
C VAL A 999 -24.25 -17.22 3.92
N SER A 1000 -24.02 -18.40 3.33
CA SER A 1000 -22.97 -18.62 2.32
C SER A 1000 -23.32 -18.09 0.92
N GLY A 1001 -24.49 -17.46 0.75
CA GLY A 1001 -24.93 -16.84 -0.51
C GLY A 1001 -25.40 -17.84 -1.59
N PRO A 1002 -25.90 -17.34 -2.74
CA PRO A 1002 -26.45 -18.16 -3.82
C PRO A 1002 -25.47 -19.16 -4.46
N LEU A 1003 -24.16 -18.93 -4.36
CA LEU A 1003 -23.10 -19.83 -4.85
C LEU A 1003 -22.68 -20.87 -3.81
N GLY A 1004 -23.22 -20.81 -2.58
CA GLY A 1004 -22.96 -21.78 -1.52
C GLY A 1004 -23.45 -23.19 -1.82
N THR A 1005 -22.95 -24.18 -1.07
CA THR A 1005 -23.27 -25.60 -1.26
C THR A 1005 -24.72 -25.98 -0.95
N GLY A 1006 -25.51 -25.05 -0.36
CA GLY A 1006 -26.87 -25.31 0.12
C GLY A 1006 -26.94 -26.21 1.35
N GLN A 1007 -25.81 -26.59 1.94
CA GLN A 1007 -25.75 -27.40 3.16
C GLN A 1007 -25.90 -26.53 4.42
N GLN A 1008 -26.62 -27.06 5.41
CA GLN A 1008 -26.72 -26.44 6.72
C GLN A 1008 -25.40 -26.64 7.45
N LEU A 1009 -24.84 -25.56 8.00
CA LEU A 1009 -23.59 -25.59 8.75
C LEU A 1009 -23.92 -25.67 10.25
N GLY A 1010 -22.99 -26.16 11.05
CA GLY A 1010 -23.20 -26.25 12.49
C GLY A 1010 -22.19 -27.15 13.21
N TRP A 1011 -22.14 -27.01 14.52
CA TRP A 1011 -21.32 -27.84 15.41
C TRP A 1011 -22.06 -28.09 16.74
N SER A 1012 -21.56 -29.04 17.54
CA SER A 1012 -22.11 -29.33 18.86
C SER A 1012 -21.04 -29.15 19.94
N PHE A 1013 -21.47 -29.00 21.19
CA PHE A 1013 -20.63 -29.11 22.38
C PHE A 1013 -21.52 -29.42 23.59
N SER A 1014 -20.92 -29.76 24.73
CA SER A 1014 -21.65 -29.97 25.99
C SER A 1014 -20.96 -29.32 27.17
N THR A 1015 -21.75 -28.69 28.03
CA THR A 1015 -21.26 -28.12 29.29
C THR A 1015 -20.92 -29.20 30.30
N GLY A 1016 -20.05 -28.87 31.26
CA GLY A 1016 -19.63 -29.73 32.37
C GLY A 1016 -20.79 -30.47 33.04
N VAL A 1017 -20.69 -31.81 33.09
CA VAL A 1017 -21.65 -32.67 33.81
C VAL A 1017 -21.11 -32.90 35.21
N PRO A 1018 -21.73 -32.38 36.29
CA PRO A 1018 -21.14 -32.47 37.61
C PRO A 1018 -21.09 -33.89 38.15
N ASP A 1019 -19.96 -34.28 38.72
CA ASP A 1019 -19.79 -35.44 39.58
C ASP A 1019 -19.13 -35.05 40.92
N THR A 1020 -19.31 -35.88 41.95
CA THR A 1020 -18.77 -35.61 43.29
C THR A 1020 -17.28 -35.95 43.38
N VAL A 1021 -16.43 -34.94 43.57
CA VAL A 1021 -14.98 -35.10 43.81
C VAL A 1021 -14.73 -35.58 45.24
N THR A 1022 -15.38 -34.96 46.22
CA THR A 1022 -15.33 -35.41 47.63
C THR A 1022 -16.69 -35.27 48.31
N VAL A 1023 -16.93 -36.13 49.30
CA VAL A 1023 -18.05 -36.02 50.23
C VAL A 1023 -17.54 -36.20 51.66
N SER A 1024 -18.11 -35.45 52.59
CA SER A 1024 -17.79 -35.50 54.02
C SER A 1024 -19.08 -35.51 54.86
N PRO A 1025 -19.34 -36.54 55.69
CA PRO A 1025 -18.57 -37.77 55.84
C PRO A 1025 -18.41 -38.57 54.54
N ALA A 1026 -17.29 -39.29 54.42
CA ALA A 1026 -16.99 -40.11 53.26
C ALA A 1026 -17.98 -41.28 53.12
N THR A 1027 -18.20 -41.74 51.88
CA THR A 1027 -19.06 -42.89 51.58
C THR A 1027 -18.60 -44.13 52.35
N GLY A 1028 -19.51 -44.73 53.11
CA GLY A 1028 -19.26 -45.88 53.96
C GLY A 1028 -18.59 -45.58 55.31
N ASP A 1029 -18.30 -44.32 55.66
CA ASP A 1029 -17.72 -43.97 56.95
C ASP A 1029 -18.62 -44.47 58.10
N SER A 1030 -17.98 -45.00 59.14
CA SER A 1030 -18.62 -45.55 60.34
C SER A 1030 -18.00 -45.01 61.63
N ALA A 1031 -16.98 -44.15 61.50
CA ALA A 1031 -16.19 -43.60 62.59
C ALA A 1031 -16.57 -42.16 62.96
N VAL A 1032 -17.50 -41.52 62.21
CA VAL A 1032 -17.95 -40.12 62.38
C VAL A 1032 -18.27 -39.82 63.84
N SER A 1033 -17.43 -38.97 64.44
CA SER A 1033 -17.46 -38.60 65.85
C SER A 1033 -18.03 -37.21 66.11
N SER A 1034 -18.07 -36.35 65.10
CA SER A 1034 -18.66 -35.01 65.18
C SER A 1034 -20.19 -35.10 65.04
N LEU A 1035 -20.90 -34.99 66.16
CA LEU A 1035 -22.38 -35.00 66.19
C LEU A 1035 -22.99 -33.64 65.78
N THR A 1036 -22.17 -32.60 65.66
CA THR A 1036 -22.52 -31.31 65.03
C THR A 1036 -22.18 -31.30 63.53
N GLY A 1037 -21.89 -32.45 62.93
CA GLY A 1037 -21.34 -32.56 61.58
C GLY A 1037 -22.27 -31.98 60.51
N THR A 1038 -21.79 -30.91 59.86
CA THR A 1038 -22.26 -30.50 58.54
C THR A 1038 -21.89 -31.58 57.53
N ILE A 1039 -22.81 -31.91 56.64
CA ILE A 1039 -22.55 -32.80 55.51
C ILE A 1039 -22.12 -31.93 54.33
N ILE A 1040 -21.05 -32.31 53.64
CA ILE A 1040 -20.43 -31.53 52.56
C ILE A 1040 -20.31 -32.43 51.31
N ALA A 1041 -20.58 -31.87 50.14
CA ALA A 1041 -20.26 -32.46 48.84
C ALA A 1041 -19.62 -31.40 47.94
N THR A 1042 -18.46 -31.71 47.35
CA THR A 1042 -17.73 -30.84 46.43
C THR A 1042 -17.74 -31.47 45.03
N PHE A 1043 -18.03 -30.66 44.02
CA PHE A 1043 -18.25 -31.11 42.63
C PHE A 1043 -17.11 -30.66 41.70
N ASP A 1044 -16.87 -31.43 40.65
CA ASP A 1044 -15.86 -31.11 39.62
C ASP A 1044 -16.30 -29.95 38.72
N ASN A 1045 -17.60 -29.90 38.39
CA ASN A 1045 -18.25 -28.87 37.59
C ASN A 1045 -19.33 -28.13 38.41
N PRO A 1046 -19.68 -26.88 38.06
CA PRO A 1046 -20.74 -26.15 38.74
C PRO A 1046 -22.10 -26.85 38.65
N ILE A 1047 -22.92 -26.72 39.69
CA ILE A 1047 -24.31 -27.21 39.72
C ILE A 1047 -25.32 -26.07 39.59
N ASP A 1048 -26.56 -26.39 39.18
CA ASP A 1048 -27.67 -25.44 39.14
C ASP A 1048 -28.18 -25.15 40.56
N ALA A 1049 -27.75 -24.01 41.10
CA ALA A 1049 -28.14 -23.51 42.42
C ALA A 1049 -29.66 -23.24 42.54
N ALA A 1050 -30.30 -22.75 41.47
CA ALA A 1050 -31.73 -22.46 41.49
C ALA A 1050 -32.55 -23.76 41.52
N THR A 1051 -32.08 -24.80 40.85
CA THR A 1051 -32.66 -26.16 40.94
C THR A 1051 -32.31 -26.84 42.28
N LEU A 1052 -31.14 -26.58 42.87
CA LEU A 1052 -30.75 -27.11 44.19
C LEU A 1052 -31.72 -26.66 45.31
N ASP A 1053 -32.11 -25.38 45.30
CA ASP A 1053 -33.01 -24.78 46.29
C ASP A 1053 -34.48 -25.25 46.18
N VAL A 1054 -34.84 -26.01 45.13
CA VAL A 1054 -36.19 -26.57 44.99
C VAL A 1054 -36.41 -27.67 46.04
N ALA A 1055 -37.44 -27.48 46.87
CA ALA A 1055 -37.79 -28.38 47.96
C ALA A 1055 -37.91 -29.85 47.51
N GLY A 1056 -37.06 -30.71 48.06
CA GLY A 1056 -36.99 -32.14 47.77
C GLY A 1056 -35.85 -32.55 46.82
N ASN A 1057 -35.11 -31.60 46.23
CA ASN A 1057 -33.91 -31.90 45.44
C ASN A 1057 -32.67 -32.19 46.32
N ILE A 1058 -32.62 -31.67 47.55
CA ILE A 1058 -31.75 -32.21 48.60
C ILE A 1058 -32.61 -33.01 49.58
N GLN A 1059 -32.19 -34.23 49.92
CA GLN A 1059 -32.82 -35.04 50.96
C GLN A 1059 -31.76 -35.72 51.83
N LEU A 1060 -31.96 -35.69 53.14
CA LEU A 1060 -31.20 -36.48 54.09
C LEU A 1060 -32.12 -37.56 54.67
N PHE A 1061 -31.63 -38.79 54.73
CA PHE A 1061 -32.35 -39.91 55.33
C PHE A 1061 -31.61 -40.40 56.57
N GLN A 1062 -32.33 -40.48 57.69
CA GLN A 1062 -31.90 -41.14 58.92
C GLN A 1062 -32.60 -42.50 59.02
N GLU A 1063 -31.84 -43.59 59.03
CA GLU A 1063 -32.37 -44.97 59.11
C GLU A 1063 -33.47 -45.28 58.05
N GLY A 1064 -33.35 -44.68 56.85
CA GLY A 1064 -34.33 -44.82 55.76
C GLY A 1064 -35.60 -43.97 55.91
N ARG A 1065 -35.63 -43.01 56.84
CA ARG A 1065 -36.70 -41.99 56.97
C ARG A 1065 -36.12 -40.61 56.69
N THR A 1066 -36.86 -39.75 55.98
CA THR A 1066 -36.43 -38.37 55.74
C THR A 1066 -36.21 -37.63 57.07
N LEU A 1067 -35.08 -36.94 57.15
CA LEU A 1067 -34.70 -36.02 58.23
C LEU A 1067 -34.78 -34.60 57.67
N GLU A 1068 -35.37 -33.69 58.44
CA GLU A 1068 -35.44 -32.27 58.09
C GLU A 1068 -34.04 -31.64 58.07
N ILE A 1069 -33.84 -30.70 57.15
CA ILE A 1069 -32.59 -29.96 56.96
C ILE A 1069 -32.81 -28.53 57.47
N GLU A 1070 -31.87 -28.03 58.26
CA GLU A 1070 -31.93 -26.69 58.88
C GLU A 1070 -31.40 -25.61 57.95
N GLU A 1071 -30.32 -25.90 57.21
CA GLU A 1071 -29.70 -25.00 56.24
C GLU A 1071 -29.07 -25.80 55.10
N THR A 1072 -29.20 -25.28 53.88
CA THR A 1072 -28.49 -25.74 52.68
C THR A 1072 -27.80 -24.55 52.06
N ARG A 1073 -26.50 -24.67 51.75
CA ARG A 1073 -25.72 -23.61 51.12
C ARG A 1073 -24.89 -24.16 49.98
N TYR A 1074 -25.01 -23.57 48.80
CA TYR A 1074 -24.06 -23.77 47.71
C TYR A 1074 -23.07 -22.59 47.67
N ASP A 1075 -21.81 -22.94 47.45
CA ASP A 1075 -20.69 -22.02 47.33
C ASP A 1075 -20.08 -22.25 45.94
N ALA A 1076 -20.27 -21.29 45.04
CA ALA A 1076 -19.99 -21.47 43.61
C ALA A 1076 -18.48 -21.50 43.32
N ASP A 1077 -17.70 -20.65 44.00
CA ASP A 1077 -16.25 -20.56 43.85
C ASP A 1077 -15.56 -21.86 44.27
N SER A 1078 -16.02 -22.48 45.36
CA SER A 1078 -15.52 -23.77 45.85
C SER A 1078 -16.32 -24.98 45.36
N ARG A 1079 -17.30 -24.79 44.45
CA ARG A 1079 -18.20 -25.83 43.90
C ARG A 1079 -18.78 -26.76 44.98
N THR A 1080 -19.12 -26.21 46.14
CA THR A 1080 -19.37 -26.99 47.36
C THR A 1080 -20.77 -26.77 47.92
N VAL A 1081 -21.52 -27.87 48.11
CA VAL A 1081 -22.81 -27.92 48.81
C VAL A 1081 -22.58 -28.31 50.27
N THR A 1082 -23.07 -27.48 51.19
CA THR A 1082 -23.11 -27.74 52.63
C THR A 1082 -24.56 -27.98 53.07
N ILE A 1083 -24.79 -29.04 53.84
CA ILE A 1083 -26.10 -29.47 54.36
C ILE A 1083 -26.01 -29.57 55.88
N VAL A 1084 -26.86 -28.83 56.59
CA VAL A 1084 -26.94 -28.80 58.05
C VAL A 1084 -28.17 -29.60 58.51
N PRO A 1085 -28.01 -30.80 59.11
CA PRO A 1085 -29.15 -31.59 59.58
C PRO A 1085 -29.85 -30.94 60.78
N GLN A 1086 -31.18 -30.84 60.75
CA GLN A 1086 -31.94 -30.20 61.84
C GLN A 1086 -31.78 -30.99 63.16
N GLY A 1087 -31.15 -30.34 64.15
CA GLY A 1087 -30.83 -30.97 65.43
C GLY A 1087 -29.61 -31.88 65.43
N GLY A 1088 -28.78 -31.84 64.37
CA GLY A 1088 -27.49 -32.53 64.29
C GLY A 1088 -27.58 -34.03 63.97
N LEU A 1089 -26.42 -34.69 64.00
CA LEU A 1089 -26.29 -36.13 63.79
C LEU A 1089 -26.41 -36.86 65.14
N ARG A 1090 -27.13 -38.00 65.15
CA ARG A 1090 -27.22 -38.88 66.32
C ARG A 1090 -26.15 -39.95 66.23
N ALA A 1091 -25.57 -40.36 67.37
CA ALA A 1091 -24.56 -41.40 67.43
C ALA A 1091 -25.11 -42.81 67.10
N GLY A 1092 -24.26 -43.72 66.63
CA GLY A 1092 -24.62 -45.11 66.28
C GLY A 1092 -25.72 -45.26 65.22
N THR A 1093 -25.89 -44.27 64.34
CA THR A 1093 -27.04 -44.14 63.43
C THR A 1093 -26.58 -44.10 61.96
N ARG A 1094 -27.27 -44.80 61.06
CA ARG A 1094 -27.01 -44.74 59.61
C ARG A 1094 -27.74 -43.57 58.94
N TYR A 1095 -27.03 -42.87 58.08
CA TYR A 1095 -27.49 -41.75 57.27
C TYR A 1095 -27.26 -42.00 55.78
N GLN A 1096 -28.09 -41.40 54.93
CA GLN A 1096 -27.88 -41.33 53.48
C GLN A 1096 -28.24 -39.93 53.00
N ALA A 1097 -27.33 -39.28 52.30
CA ALA A 1097 -27.59 -38.02 51.62
C ALA A 1097 -27.92 -38.29 50.14
N ARG A 1098 -28.86 -37.51 49.62
CA ARG A 1098 -29.31 -37.52 48.23
C ARG A 1098 -29.36 -36.10 47.72
N ILE A 1099 -28.66 -35.82 46.62
CA ILE A 1099 -28.87 -34.62 45.81
C ILE A 1099 -29.41 -35.10 44.46
N ALA A 1100 -30.53 -34.54 44.02
CA ALA A 1100 -31.26 -35.00 42.84
C ALA A 1100 -30.47 -34.74 41.55
N ALA A 1101 -30.51 -35.68 40.61
CA ALA A 1101 -29.79 -35.60 39.35
C ALA A 1101 -30.09 -34.32 38.54
N ALA A 1102 -31.30 -33.77 38.67
CA ALA A 1102 -31.74 -32.54 38.02
C ALA A 1102 -30.83 -31.31 38.34
N VAL A 1103 -30.19 -31.32 39.51
CA VAL A 1103 -29.25 -30.28 39.95
C VAL A 1103 -27.98 -30.22 39.08
N GLY A 1104 -27.58 -31.34 38.46
CA GLY A 1104 -26.46 -31.41 37.51
C GLY A 1104 -26.88 -31.26 36.05
N GLY A 1105 -28.11 -30.83 35.76
CA GLY A 1105 -28.62 -30.63 34.40
C GLY A 1105 -29.12 -31.90 33.69
N PRO A 1106 -29.56 -31.76 32.42
CA PRO A 1106 -30.13 -32.87 31.62
C PRO A 1106 -29.24 -34.11 31.54
N LEU A 1107 -27.94 -33.95 31.27
CA LEU A 1107 -26.99 -35.07 31.13
C LEU A 1107 -26.74 -35.77 32.47
N ARG A 1108 -26.79 -35.06 33.60
CA ARG A 1108 -26.73 -35.73 34.91
C ARG A 1108 -27.99 -36.55 35.19
N GLN A 1109 -29.15 -36.14 34.69
CA GLN A 1109 -30.38 -36.94 34.81
C GLN A 1109 -30.28 -38.31 34.09
N GLU A 1110 -29.43 -38.42 33.05
CA GLU A 1110 -29.13 -39.72 32.41
C GLU A 1110 -28.25 -40.63 33.31
N GLN A 1111 -27.39 -40.03 34.15
CA GLN A 1111 -26.47 -40.75 35.05
C GLN A 1111 -27.12 -41.10 36.41
N GLY A 1112 -28.03 -40.26 36.91
CA GLY A 1112 -28.77 -40.46 38.15
C GLY A 1112 -28.31 -39.58 39.33
N ASP A 1113 -29.02 -39.74 40.45
CA ASP A 1113 -28.84 -38.91 41.65
C ASP A 1113 -27.45 -39.06 42.27
N PHE A 1114 -26.96 -37.99 42.90
CA PHE A 1114 -25.80 -38.06 43.78
C PHE A 1114 -26.24 -38.71 45.10
N LEU A 1115 -25.66 -39.87 45.42
CA LEU A 1115 -26.08 -40.71 46.55
C LEU A 1115 -24.86 -41.24 47.29
N TRP A 1116 -24.79 -40.97 48.60
CA TRP A 1116 -23.81 -41.59 49.48
C TRP A 1116 -24.41 -41.85 50.87
N ASP A 1117 -23.92 -42.89 51.52
CA ASP A 1117 -24.35 -43.26 52.87
C ASP A 1117 -23.16 -43.34 53.83
N PHE A 1118 -23.43 -43.05 55.10
CA PHE A 1118 -22.46 -43.08 56.18
C PHE A 1118 -23.15 -43.44 57.49
N SER A 1119 -22.38 -43.60 58.56
CA SER A 1119 -22.88 -43.89 59.89
C SER A 1119 -22.02 -43.24 60.96
N THR A 1120 -22.68 -42.82 62.04
CA THR A 1120 -21.99 -42.24 63.19
C THR A 1120 -21.50 -43.33 64.13
N ARG A 1121 -20.36 -43.07 64.78
CA ARG A 1121 -19.74 -44.00 65.70
C ARG A 1121 -20.72 -44.41 66.81
N ILE A 1122 -20.83 -45.72 67.07
CA ILE A 1122 -21.56 -46.24 68.23
C ILE A 1122 -20.80 -45.80 69.51
N PRO A 1123 -21.42 -45.13 70.49
CA PRO A 1123 -20.74 -44.74 71.72
C PRO A 1123 -20.33 -45.96 72.54
N SER A 1124 -19.03 -46.22 72.62
CA SER A 1124 -18.42 -47.14 73.59
C SER A 1124 -18.08 -46.39 74.89
N PRO A 1125 -18.30 -46.96 76.09
CA PRO A 1125 -17.88 -46.32 77.34
C PRO A 1125 -16.37 -46.13 77.37
N GLY A 1126 -15.90 -44.89 77.52
CA GLY A 1126 -14.45 -44.60 77.66
C GLY A 1126 -13.88 -45.05 79.01
N SER A 1127 -14.75 -45.18 80.01
CA SER A 1127 -14.50 -45.83 81.30
C SER A 1127 -15.85 -46.27 81.90
N VAL A 1128 -15.80 -47.18 82.87
CA VAL A 1128 -16.91 -47.55 83.76
C VAL A 1128 -16.39 -47.52 85.19
N ASP A 1129 -17.14 -46.95 86.14
CA ASP A 1129 -16.86 -47.03 87.59
C ASP A 1129 -17.97 -47.82 88.30
N PRO A 1130 -17.68 -49.01 88.85
CA PRO A 1130 -16.37 -49.67 88.92
C PRO A 1130 -15.91 -50.24 87.58
N ALA A 1131 -14.59 -50.42 87.41
CA ALA A 1131 -14.04 -51.09 86.24
C ALA A 1131 -14.42 -52.58 86.23
N ASP A 1132 -14.43 -53.22 85.05
CA ASP A 1132 -14.73 -54.66 84.97
C ASP A 1132 -13.66 -55.46 85.76
N GLY A 1133 -14.13 -56.22 86.76
CA GLY A 1133 -13.28 -56.92 87.74
C GLY A 1133 -13.01 -56.22 89.07
N ASP A 1134 -13.47 -54.98 89.29
CA ASP A 1134 -13.23 -54.24 90.55
C ASP A 1134 -13.93 -54.86 91.78
N SER A 1135 -13.22 -54.90 92.90
CA SER A 1135 -13.78 -55.34 94.18
C SER A 1135 -14.41 -54.18 94.97
N THR A 1136 -15.75 -54.09 94.97
CA THR A 1136 -16.49 -53.04 95.69
C THR A 1136 -16.98 -53.45 97.08
N GLY A 1137 -16.91 -52.51 98.04
CA GLY A 1137 -17.49 -52.68 99.37
C GLY A 1137 -19.03 -52.57 99.39
N SER A 1138 -19.67 -53.25 100.34
CA SER A 1138 -21.14 -53.33 100.43
C SER A 1138 -21.79 -51.99 100.80
N GLY A 1139 -22.41 -51.32 99.82
CA GLY A 1139 -23.17 -50.09 100.00
C GLY A 1139 -23.89 -49.69 98.71
N VAL A 1140 -24.84 -48.74 98.79
CA VAL A 1140 -25.55 -48.24 97.61
C VAL A 1140 -24.63 -47.27 96.86
N ARG A 1141 -23.94 -47.75 95.82
CA ARG A 1141 -23.25 -46.93 94.82
C ARG A 1141 -24.13 -46.75 93.58
N ARG A 1142 -23.92 -45.63 92.88
CA ARG A 1142 -24.48 -45.39 91.55
C ARG A 1142 -23.43 -45.81 90.53
N LEU A 1143 -23.80 -46.68 89.59
CA LEU A 1143 -22.94 -47.00 88.45
C LEU A 1143 -22.84 -45.77 87.53
N GLN A 1144 -21.65 -45.50 87.00
CA GLN A 1144 -21.38 -44.46 86.01
C GLN A 1144 -20.60 -45.02 84.83
#